data_AF-A0A0C1ENS8-F1
#
_entry.id   AF-A0A0C1ENS8-F1
#
_cell.length_a   1.000
_cell.length_b   1.000
_cell.length_c   1.000
_cell.angle_alpha   90.00
_cell.angle_beta   90.00
_cell.angle_gamma   90.00
#
_symmetry.space_group_name_H-M   'P 1'
#
loop_
_entity.id
_entity.type
_entity.pdbx_description
1 polymer ?
#
loop_
_entity_poly.entity_id
_entity_poly.type
_entity_poly.pdbx_seq_one_letter_code
_entity_poly.pdbx_strand_id
1 'polypeptide(L)'
;METSMNPRFNALQLTGKRNRSLGKELTSVSTSEIFATHVFNQHVMQKMLPREIFRNVQEAIAGREKIIPEYADPIASAMKEWATKLGATHYCHWFQPLTGAAAEKHDAFIDWETEDQVIEKFSGKQLLQGEPDASSFPSGGLRTTFEARGYTGWDPSSPVFIWEGGDGVTLCIPSIFFSWTGDVLDSKIPLLRSDRKLNEEVLRLLKLTGIEATRAYSTLGLEQEYFVVDRGLRNLRPDLVLAGRTVFGAPSPKGQELQDHYFGCVKDRILAYMREFEVAAFKLGIPVKTRHNEVAPAQHEVAPVFEKASVAVDHNILLMELMRQIALKHDLSCLLHEKPFQGLNGSGKHCNWSISTDTGINLFDPTDSPENNLHFLILLTATLSAVHEHSSLLRAAIGSAGNDFRLGAHEAPPAIISIYLGDQLESIIEAITARGTISSSPKHKYDLGLQVIPDLTKDYTDRNRTSPFAFTGNKFEFRALGSSANPSMAVTVLNTIMSNSLHQILNEIEQNIGEDRSYSNKTLLDASIPIIRKYLLASQAIRFSGDNYSENWEKEAAKRNLPNLRKSIDAFEAFKFPSSTEAFKGILSGSELTSRYEVLLENYAHTVRIEANLMKDMFQTQILPVAIRQQKEIAKTISLLQQINSGLDNTQQKEWLSKLNRLVEEALQNTHLLDEECHAAEKLFFKDKARAYCDKVIPVCQKLREIVDQIEPLVDDGQWPLPKYRELLFMV
;
A
#
# COMPACT_ATOMS: atom_id res chain seq x y z
N MET A 1 -48.02 -14.51 12.22
CA MET A 1 -47.02 -14.27 11.17
C MET A 1 -45.69 -14.17 11.88
N GLU A 2 -44.85 -15.20 11.78
CA GLU A 2 -43.49 -15.16 12.30
C GLU A 2 -42.79 -13.93 11.69
N THR A 3 -42.47 -12.95 12.53
CA THR A 3 -41.60 -11.84 12.16
C THR A 3 -40.30 -12.46 11.67
N SER A 4 -40.02 -12.40 10.36
CA SER A 4 -38.76 -12.87 9.82
C SER A 4 -37.63 -12.18 10.58
N MET A 5 -36.91 -12.93 11.40
CA MET A 5 -35.88 -12.40 12.29
C MET A 5 -34.85 -11.66 11.44
N ASN A 6 -34.58 -10.39 11.77
CA ASN A 6 -33.64 -9.55 11.04
C ASN A 6 -32.29 -10.31 10.88
N PRO A 7 -31.81 -10.56 9.64
CA PRO A 7 -30.63 -11.38 9.37
C PRO A 7 -29.39 -10.98 10.16
N ARG A 8 -29.29 -9.70 10.56
CA ARG A 8 -28.24 -9.16 11.44
C ARG A 8 -28.13 -9.92 12.76
N PHE A 9 -29.25 -10.22 13.42
CA PHE A 9 -29.20 -10.94 14.70
C PHE A 9 -28.85 -12.42 14.53
N ASN A 10 -29.25 -13.03 13.41
CA ASN A 10 -28.80 -14.39 13.08
C ASN A 10 -27.28 -14.43 12.88
N ALA A 11 -26.71 -13.45 12.18
CA ALA A 11 -25.26 -13.33 12.03
C ALA A 11 -24.55 -13.14 13.38
N LEU A 12 -25.06 -12.28 14.27
CA LEU A 12 -24.51 -12.10 15.62
C LEU A 12 -24.51 -13.39 16.46
N GLN A 13 -25.59 -14.17 16.40
CA GLN A 13 -25.66 -15.46 17.08
C GLN A 13 -24.63 -16.45 16.53
N LEU A 14 -24.39 -16.46 15.22
CA LEU A 14 -23.38 -17.30 14.59
C LEU A 14 -21.96 -16.89 15.00
N THR A 15 -21.65 -15.59 15.01
CA THR A 15 -20.35 -15.08 15.47
C THR A 15 -20.05 -15.52 16.90
N GLY A 16 -21.03 -15.41 17.81
CA GLY A 16 -20.89 -15.88 19.20
C GLY A 16 -20.62 -17.39 19.34
N LYS A 17 -21.10 -18.22 18.40
CA LYS A 17 -20.82 -19.67 18.37
C LYS A 17 -19.41 -19.97 17.86
N ARG A 18 -18.98 -19.29 16.80
CA ARG A 18 -17.65 -19.47 16.17
C ARG A 18 -16.49 -19.16 17.12
N ASN A 19 -16.64 -18.16 17.97
CA ASN A 19 -15.63 -17.81 18.97
C ASN A 19 -15.35 -18.93 20.00
N ARG A 20 -16.20 -19.97 20.07
CA ARG A 20 -16.02 -21.12 20.97
C ARG A 20 -15.34 -22.33 20.34
N SER A 21 -15.14 -22.36 19.02
CA SER A 21 -14.70 -23.55 18.28
C SER A 21 -13.35 -23.35 17.59
N LEU A 22 -12.26 -23.26 18.37
CA LEU A 22 -10.89 -23.31 17.85
C LEU A 22 -10.30 -24.67 18.24
N GLY A 23 -10.52 -25.68 17.40
CA GLY A 23 -10.31 -27.09 17.74
C GLY A 23 -9.69 -27.93 16.63
N LYS A 24 -8.67 -27.43 15.94
CA LYS A 24 -7.75 -28.29 15.21
C LYS A 24 -6.37 -28.21 15.85
N GLU A 25 -5.88 -29.36 16.32
CA GLU A 25 -4.47 -29.54 16.66
C GLU A 25 -3.64 -29.26 15.40
N LEU A 26 -2.92 -28.15 15.42
CA LEU A 26 -1.90 -27.87 14.42
C LEU A 26 -0.60 -28.53 14.88
N THR A 27 -0.08 -29.42 14.04
CA THR A 27 1.26 -29.98 14.19
C THR A 27 2.28 -28.83 14.28
N SER A 28 3.18 -28.90 15.27
CA SER A 28 4.28 -27.94 15.39
C SER A 28 5.27 -28.19 14.25
N VAL A 29 5.14 -27.43 13.16
CA VAL A 29 6.09 -27.50 12.06
C VAL A 29 7.17 -26.44 12.26
N SER A 30 8.44 -26.81 12.10
CA SER A 30 9.54 -25.86 12.21
C SER A 30 9.50 -24.85 11.05
N THR A 31 9.56 -23.55 11.35
CA THR A 31 9.58 -22.50 10.31
C THR A 31 10.69 -22.73 9.29
N SER A 32 11.86 -23.22 9.72
CA SER A 32 12.98 -23.50 8.82
C SER A 32 12.70 -24.65 7.84
N GLU A 33 11.83 -25.59 8.18
CA GLU A 33 11.49 -26.74 7.33
C GLU A 33 10.47 -26.37 6.25
N ILE A 34 9.56 -25.44 6.54
CA ILE A 34 8.52 -24.99 5.60
C ILE A 34 8.92 -23.75 4.80
N PHE A 35 10.00 -23.06 5.18
CA PHE A 35 10.37 -21.82 4.52
C PHE A 35 10.74 -22.06 3.05
N ALA A 36 10.13 -21.30 2.15
CA ALA A 36 10.33 -21.33 0.70
C ALA A 36 10.14 -22.72 0.04
N THR A 37 9.33 -23.61 0.63
CA THR A 37 9.04 -24.93 0.04
C THR A 37 8.19 -24.84 -1.22
N HIS A 38 7.42 -23.77 -1.40
CA HIS A 38 6.59 -23.50 -2.59
C HIS A 38 7.28 -22.51 -3.53
N VAL A 39 8.60 -22.42 -3.47
CA VAL A 39 9.39 -21.52 -4.32
C VAL A 39 10.43 -22.34 -5.07
N PHE A 40 10.57 -22.12 -6.37
CA PHE A 40 11.61 -22.69 -7.21
C PHE A 40 12.95 -21.98 -6.94
N ASN A 41 13.42 -22.12 -5.70
CA ASN A 41 14.55 -21.40 -5.14
C ASN A 41 15.90 -21.95 -5.64
N GLN A 42 17.00 -21.32 -5.24
CA GLN A 42 18.35 -21.70 -5.67
C GLN A 42 18.70 -23.17 -5.37
N HIS A 43 18.26 -23.71 -4.23
CA HIS A 43 18.52 -25.10 -3.85
C HIS A 43 17.76 -26.08 -4.75
N VAL A 44 16.50 -25.77 -5.08
CA VAL A 44 15.71 -26.58 -6.02
C VAL A 44 16.32 -26.50 -7.42
N MET A 45 16.63 -25.29 -7.89
CA MET A 45 17.27 -25.06 -9.19
C MET A 45 18.61 -25.82 -9.32
N GLN A 46 19.46 -25.79 -8.30
CA GLN A 46 20.75 -26.48 -8.31
C GLN A 46 20.60 -28.01 -8.41
N LYS A 47 19.53 -28.58 -7.84
CA LYS A 47 19.25 -30.02 -7.91
C LYS A 47 18.66 -30.45 -9.25
N MET A 48 17.84 -29.61 -9.87
CA MET A 48 17.05 -29.98 -11.05
C MET A 48 17.66 -29.51 -12.37
N LEU A 49 18.50 -28.47 -12.36
CA LEU A 49 19.11 -27.92 -13.57
C LEU A 49 20.56 -28.38 -13.73
N PRO A 50 21.01 -28.66 -14.97
CA PRO A 50 22.43 -28.83 -15.27
C PRO A 50 23.26 -27.62 -14.81
N ARG A 51 24.52 -27.86 -14.40
CA ARG A 51 25.41 -26.84 -13.81
C ARG A 51 25.56 -25.58 -14.67
N GLU A 52 25.64 -25.73 -15.98
CA GLU A 52 25.78 -24.62 -16.93
C GLU A 52 24.52 -23.75 -16.99
N ILE A 53 23.34 -24.39 -17.07
CA ILE A 53 22.04 -23.74 -17.08
C ILE A 53 21.79 -23.02 -15.75
N PHE A 54 22.05 -23.70 -14.63
CA PHE A 54 21.94 -23.10 -13.30
C PHE A 54 22.79 -21.83 -13.18
N ARG A 55 24.05 -21.86 -13.66
CA ARG A 55 24.92 -20.69 -13.66
C ARG A 55 24.31 -19.54 -14.47
N ASN A 56 23.82 -19.77 -15.68
CA ASN A 56 23.20 -18.72 -16.49
C ASN A 56 21.94 -18.14 -15.82
N VAL A 57 21.12 -18.97 -15.15
CA VAL A 57 19.99 -18.47 -14.36
C VAL A 57 20.45 -17.58 -13.19
N GLN A 58 21.53 -17.95 -12.48
CA GLN A 58 22.10 -17.09 -11.42
C GLN A 58 22.62 -15.77 -11.97
N GLU A 59 23.30 -15.78 -13.12
CA GLU A 59 23.77 -14.57 -13.79
C GLU A 59 22.61 -13.68 -14.27
N ALA A 60 21.50 -14.28 -14.71
CA ALA A 60 20.28 -13.56 -15.07
C ALA A 60 19.56 -12.94 -13.86
N ILE A 61 19.45 -13.66 -12.74
CA ILE A 61 18.94 -13.13 -11.45
C ILE A 61 19.82 -11.95 -10.98
N ALA A 62 21.14 -12.09 -11.14
CA ALA A 62 22.09 -11.03 -10.83
C ALA A 62 22.00 -9.84 -11.81
N GLY A 63 21.29 -9.97 -12.94
CA GLY A 63 21.14 -8.94 -13.96
C GLY A 63 22.38 -8.75 -14.84
N ARG A 64 23.30 -9.74 -14.88
CA ARG A 64 24.56 -9.69 -15.63
C ARG A 64 24.43 -10.29 -17.03
N GLU A 65 23.59 -11.29 -17.19
CA GLU A 65 23.32 -11.95 -18.47
C GLU A 65 21.82 -12.07 -18.73
N LYS A 66 21.45 -12.39 -19.97
CA LYS A 66 20.09 -12.83 -20.31
C LYS A 66 20.03 -14.36 -20.22
N ILE A 67 18.82 -14.89 -20.03
CA ILE A 67 18.57 -16.31 -20.22
C ILE A 67 18.86 -16.67 -21.68
N ILE A 68 19.75 -17.64 -21.88
CA ILE A 68 20.07 -18.17 -23.20
C ILE A 68 18.83 -18.91 -23.74
N PRO A 69 18.31 -18.58 -24.94
CA PRO A 69 17.06 -19.16 -25.44
C PRO A 69 17.04 -20.70 -25.46
N GLU A 70 18.17 -21.32 -25.76
CA GLU A 70 18.35 -22.77 -25.80
C GLU A 70 18.19 -23.42 -24.42
N TYR A 71 18.35 -22.67 -23.33
CA TYR A 71 18.17 -23.15 -21.97
C TYR A 71 16.71 -23.08 -21.49
N ALA A 72 15.83 -22.39 -22.22
CA ALA A 72 14.45 -22.18 -21.79
C ALA A 72 13.63 -23.48 -21.70
N ASP A 73 13.75 -24.39 -22.67
CA ASP A 73 13.05 -25.68 -22.66
C ASP A 73 13.49 -26.57 -21.48
N PRO A 74 14.80 -26.76 -21.21
CA PRO A 74 15.25 -27.45 -19.99
C PRO A 74 14.73 -26.82 -18.69
N ILE A 75 14.73 -25.48 -18.59
CA ILE A 75 14.23 -24.78 -17.40
C ILE A 75 12.73 -25.02 -17.23
N ALA A 76 11.94 -24.86 -18.30
CA ALA A 76 10.50 -25.07 -18.27
C ALA A 76 10.15 -26.52 -17.88
N SER A 77 10.84 -27.50 -18.44
CA SER A 77 10.66 -28.91 -18.08
C SER A 77 10.92 -29.17 -16.59
N ALA A 78 12.01 -28.62 -16.05
CA ALA A 78 12.35 -28.75 -14.63
C ALA A 78 11.32 -28.05 -13.72
N MET A 79 10.85 -26.85 -14.09
CA MET A 79 9.81 -26.14 -13.36
C MET A 79 8.49 -26.91 -13.34
N LYS A 80 8.08 -27.47 -14.49
CA LYS A 80 6.87 -28.31 -14.59
C LYS A 80 7.00 -29.56 -13.71
N GLU A 81 8.10 -30.30 -13.82
CA GLU A 81 8.31 -31.52 -13.02
C GLU A 81 8.26 -31.21 -11.51
N TRP A 82 8.88 -30.09 -11.10
CA TRP A 82 8.80 -29.62 -9.72
C TRP A 82 7.37 -29.27 -9.30
N ALA A 83 6.65 -28.52 -10.14
CA ALA A 83 5.30 -28.07 -9.88
C ALA A 83 4.30 -29.23 -9.79
N THR A 84 4.36 -30.18 -10.72
CA THR A 84 3.48 -31.37 -10.75
C THR A 84 3.71 -32.25 -9.53
N LYS A 85 4.95 -32.37 -9.01
CA LYS A 85 5.24 -33.06 -7.74
C LYS A 85 4.56 -32.40 -6.53
N LEU A 86 4.29 -31.11 -6.61
CA LEU A 86 3.53 -30.35 -5.62
C LEU A 86 2.02 -30.29 -5.93
N GLY A 87 1.56 -31.02 -6.95
CA GLY A 87 0.16 -31.12 -7.33
C GLY A 87 -0.33 -30.07 -8.34
N ALA A 88 0.56 -29.26 -8.91
CA ALA A 88 0.18 -28.25 -9.88
C ALA A 88 -0.37 -28.88 -11.16
N THR A 89 -1.52 -28.39 -11.61
CA THR A 89 -2.18 -28.82 -12.86
C THR A 89 -2.18 -27.71 -13.92
N HIS A 90 -1.98 -26.47 -13.49
CA HIS A 90 -1.97 -25.28 -14.32
C HIS A 90 -0.70 -24.47 -14.09
N TYR A 91 -0.38 -23.61 -15.05
CA TYR A 91 0.56 -22.52 -14.89
C TYR A 91 -0.10 -21.18 -15.23
N CYS A 92 0.46 -20.09 -14.74
CA CYS A 92 0.08 -18.74 -15.12
C CYS A 92 1.30 -17.82 -15.17
N HIS A 93 1.24 -16.82 -16.05
CA HIS A 93 2.07 -15.63 -15.89
C HIS A 93 1.39 -14.73 -14.86
N TRP A 94 2.07 -14.52 -13.74
CA TRP A 94 1.63 -13.63 -12.67
C TRP A 94 2.25 -12.26 -12.87
N PHE A 95 1.44 -11.23 -13.12
CA PHE A 95 1.92 -9.88 -13.44
C PHE A 95 1.06 -8.80 -12.77
N GLN A 96 1.55 -7.56 -12.78
CA GLN A 96 0.97 -6.44 -12.05
C GLN A 96 0.55 -5.31 -13.00
N PRO A 97 -0.63 -5.40 -13.65
CA PRO A 97 -1.12 -4.37 -14.54
C PRO A 97 -1.50 -3.08 -13.78
N LEU A 98 -1.90 -2.04 -14.52
CA LEU A 98 -2.28 -0.73 -13.96
C LEU A 98 -3.63 -0.70 -13.22
N THR A 99 -4.19 -1.87 -12.87
CA THR A 99 -5.40 -1.99 -12.03
C THR A 99 -5.10 -1.82 -10.54
N GLY A 100 -3.82 -1.90 -10.13
CA GLY A 100 -3.40 -1.86 -8.73
C GLY A 100 -3.39 -3.22 -8.03
N ALA A 101 -3.84 -4.28 -8.70
CA ALA A 101 -3.79 -5.67 -8.22
C ALA A 101 -2.97 -6.54 -9.18
N ALA A 102 -2.59 -7.74 -8.74
CA ALA A 102 -2.03 -8.74 -9.64
C ALA A 102 -3.11 -9.33 -10.55
N ALA A 103 -2.69 -9.83 -11.71
CA ALA A 103 -3.52 -10.53 -12.68
C ALA A 103 -2.85 -11.84 -13.11
N GLU A 104 -3.70 -12.79 -13.50
CA GLU A 104 -3.29 -14.12 -13.93
C GLU A 104 -4.29 -14.71 -14.92
N LYS A 105 -3.79 -15.55 -15.81
CA LYS A 105 -4.57 -16.43 -16.67
C LYS A 105 -4.02 -17.84 -16.48
N HIS A 106 -4.89 -18.79 -16.14
CA HIS A 106 -4.49 -20.17 -15.85
C HIS A 106 -4.59 -21.01 -17.12
N ASP A 107 -3.46 -21.52 -17.57
CA ASP A 107 -3.35 -22.45 -18.68
C ASP A 107 -2.99 -23.83 -18.13
N ALA A 108 -3.74 -24.86 -18.54
CA ALA A 108 -3.46 -26.24 -18.13
C ALA A 108 -2.18 -26.74 -18.81
N PHE A 109 -1.45 -27.66 -18.19
CA PHE A 109 -0.28 -28.31 -18.81
C PHE A 109 -0.65 -29.25 -19.97
N ILE A 110 -1.93 -29.53 -20.18
CA ILE A 110 -2.39 -30.47 -21.20
C ILE A 110 -2.02 -29.99 -22.61
N ASP A 111 -1.41 -30.89 -23.39
CA ASP A 111 -1.13 -30.73 -24.81
C ASP A 111 -1.36 -32.07 -25.52
N TRP A 112 -1.55 -32.04 -26.83
CA TRP A 112 -1.77 -33.24 -27.64
C TRP A 112 -0.43 -33.86 -28.05
N GLU A 113 -0.25 -35.15 -27.78
CA GLU A 113 0.88 -35.93 -28.35
C GLU A 113 0.47 -36.62 -29.64
N THR A 114 -0.73 -37.21 -29.66
CA THR A 114 -1.39 -37.82 -30.84
C THR A 114 -2.87 -37.41 -30.87
N GLU A 115 -3.63 -37.88 -31.87
CA GLU A 115 -5.08 -37.59 -31.97
C GLU A 115 -5.91 -38.14 -30.79
N ASP A 116 -5.38 -39.11 -30.04
CA ASP A 116 -6.07 -39.84 -28.98
C ASP A 116 -5.30 -39.88 -27.65
N GLN A 117 -4.10 -39.29 -27.58
CA GLN A 117 -3.28 -39.23 -26.36
C GLN A 117 -2.88 -37.80 -26.02
N VAL A 118 -3.04 -37.47 -24.74
CA VAL A 118 -2.64 -36.17 -24.17
C VAL A 118 -1.42 -36.35 -23.30
N ILE A 119 -0.59 -35.32 -23.27
CA ILE A 119 0.58 -35.22 -22.41
C ILE A 119 0.54 -33.93 -21.60
N GLU A 120 1.28 -33.91 -20.50
CA GLU A 120 1.55 -32.67 -19.78
C GLU A 120 2.83 -32.05 -20.33
N LYS A 121 2.73 -30.87 -20.93
CA LYS A 121 3.84 -30.16 -21.55
C LYS A 121 3.87 -28.71 -21.09
N PHE A 122 5.08 -28.23 -20.84
CA PHE A 122 5.37 -26.82 -20.60
C PHE A 122 6.67 -26.49 -21.31
N SER A 123 6.58 -25.69 -22.36
CA SER A 123 7.70 -25.35 -23.25
C SER A 123 8.42 -24.09 -22.79
N GLY A 124 9.69 -23.96 -23.16
CA GLY A 124 10.48 -22.75 -22.99
C GLY A 124 9.86 -21.54 -23.66
N LYS A 125 9.14 -21.73 -24.78
CA LYS A 125 8.38 -20.65 -25.43
C LYS A 125 7.28 -20.10 -24.51
N GLN A 126 6.51 -21.00 -23.88
CA GLN A 126 5.47 -20.61 -22.91
C GLN A 126 6.09 -20.00 -21.65
N LEU A 127 7.25 -20.47 -21.19
CA LEU A 127 7.96 -19.87 -20.06
C LEU A 127 8.42 -18.44 -20.36
N LEU A 128 9.04 -18.21 -21.51
CA LEU A 128 9.65 -16.92 -21.83
C LEU A 128 8.62 -15.83 -22.09
N GLN A 129 7.53 -16.16 -22.80
CA GLN A 129 6.54 -15.17 -23.22
C GLN A 129 5.12 -15.75 -23.33
N GLY A 130 4.18 -15.10 -22.65
CA GLY A 130 2.75 -15.39 -22.71
C GLY A 130 1.93 -14.27 -23.36
N GLU A 131 0.72 -14.58 -23.83
CA GLU A 131 -0.28 -13.62 -24.31
C GLU A 131 -1.57 -13.75 -23.46
N PRO A 132 -1.76 -12.90 -22.43
CA PRO A 132 -2.90 -13.02 -21.52
C PRO A 132 -4.24 -12.48 -22.07
N ASP A 133 -4.31 -12.02 -23.33
CA ASP A 133 -5.35 -11.11 -23.84
C ASP A 133 -5.46 -9.83 -22.99
N ALA A 134 -5.00 -8.72 -23.56
CA ALA A 134 -4.80 -7.49 -22.83
C ALA A 134 -5.96 -6.50 -22.97
N SER A 135 -7.04 -6.85 -23.68
CA SER A 135 -8.12 -5.93 -24.10
C SER A 135 -8.78 -5.17 -22.95
N SER A 136 -8.88 -5.77 -21.75
CA SER A 136 -9.65 -5.22 -20.63
C SER A 136 -8.80 -4.47 -19.59
N PHE A 137 -7.47 -4.46 -19.71
CA PHE A 137 -6.62 -3.76 -18.76
C PHE A 137 -6.55 -2.25 -19.02
N PRO A 138 -6.50 -1.40 -17.97
CA PRO A 138 -6.33 0.04 -18.14
C PRO A 138 -5.04 0.35 -18.90
N SER A 139 -5.12 1.22 -19.91
CA SER A 139 -3.96 1.63 -20.71
C SER A 139 -3.78 3.13 -20.85
N GLY A 140 -4.69 3.96 -20.30
CA GLY A 140 -4.57 5.43 -20.32
C GLY A 140 -4.24 5.97 -21.72
N GLY A 141 -5.06 5.61 -22.70
CA GLY A 141 -4.90 6.07 -24.08
C GLY A 141 -3.75 5.47 -24.90
N LEU A 142 -2.84 4.67 -24.30
CA LEU A 142 -1.74 4.02 -25.05
C LEU A 142 -2.20 2.96 -26.06
N ARG A 143 -3.46 2.54 -25.96
CA ARG A 143 -4.07 1.56 -26.87
C ARG A 143 -5.42 2.05 -27.32
N THR A 144 -5.75 1.74 -28.56
CA THR A 144 -7.10 1.95 -29.10
C THR A 144 -8.04 0.86 -28.56
N THR A 145 -9.33 1.16 -28.48
CA THR A 145 -10.33 0.26 -27.87
C THR A 145 -10.56 -1.05 -28.62
N PHE A 146 -10.04 -1.21 -29.83
CA PHE A 146 -10.14 -2.46 -30.61
C PHE A 146 -8.83 -3.27 -30.61
N GLU A 147 -7.75 -2.77 -30.02
CA GLU A 147 -6.47 -3.47 -29.92
C GLU A 147 -6.37 -4.29 -28.63
N ALA A 148 -6.37 -5.62 -28.77
CA ALA A 148 -6.36 -6.55 -27.65
C ALA A 148 -4.98 -7.12 -27.28
N ARG A 149 -3.98 -7.00 -28.17
CA ARG A 149 -2.69 -7.69 -27.98
C ARG A 149 -1.81 -7.01 -26.93
N GLY A 150 -1.37 -7.80 -25.97
CA GLY A 150 -0.32 -7.47 -25.00
C GLY A 150 0.41 -8.73 -24.60
N TYR A 151 1.64 -8.59 -24.12
CA TYR A 151 2.53 -9.70 -23.85
C TYR A 151 3.01 -9.68 -22.41
N THR A 152 3.21 -10.87 -21.88
CA THR A 152 3.90 -11.10 -20.61
C THR A 152 5.27 -11.70 -20.89
N GLY A 153 6.28 -11.32 -20.11
CA GLY A 153 7.61 -11.91 -20.19
C GLY A 153 8.11 -12.31 -18.82
N TRP A 154 8.75 -13.47 -18.69
CA TRP A 154 9.26 -13.94 -17.40
C TRP A 154 10.32 -12.99 -16.83
N ASP A 155 10.14 -12.59 -15.57
CA ASP A 155 11.14 -11.89 -14.77
C ASP A 155 11.92 -12.90 -13.91
N PRO A 156 13.14 -13.29 -14.28
CA PRO A 156 13.94 -14.23 -13.49
C PRO A 156 14.39 -13.66 -12.15
N SER A 157 14.34 -12.33 -11.95
CA SER A 157 14.76 -11.71 -10.68
C SER A 157 13.78 -11.95 -9.52
N SER A 158 12.57 -12.41 -9.82
CA SER A 158 11.58 -12.85 -8.86
C SER A 158 11.36 -14.36 -9.03
N PRO A 159 11.44 -15.16 -7.95
CA PRO A 159 11.41 -16.61 -8.09
C PRO A 159 10.02 -17.12 -8.46
N VAL A 160 9.98 -18.14 -9.32
CA VAL A 160 8.76 -18.87 -9.65
C VAL A 160 8.22 -19.57 -8.40
N PHE A 161 6.91 -19.53 -8.19
CA PHE A 161 6.28 -20.05 -6.97
C PHE A 161 5.04 -20.90 -7.28
N ILE A 162 4.60 -21.65 -6.28
CA ILE A 162 3.37 -22.44 -6.31
C ILE A 162 2.31 -21.73 -5.48
N TRP A 163 1.17 -21.46 -6.11
CA TRP A 163 0.02 -20.90 -5.45
C TRP A 163 -1.03 -21.98 -5.17
N GLU A 164 -1.46 -22.06 -3.91
CA GLU A 164 -2.56 -22.95 -3.48
C GLU A 164 -3.84 -22.11 -3.34
N GLY A 165 -4.72 -22.20 -4.34
CA GLY A 165 -5.98 -21.46 -4.41
C GLY A 165 -7.19 -22.39 -4.38
N GLY A 166 -8.01 -22.31 -3.34
CA GLY A 166 -9.13 -23.25 -3.15
C GLY A 166 -8.61 -24.68 -3.00
N ASP A 167 -9.05 -25.57 -3.90
CA ASP A 167 -8.55 -26.95 -4.01
C ASP A 167 -7.54 -27.13 -5.15
N GLY A 168 -7.17 -26.05 -5.85
CA GLY A 168 -6.25 -26.04 -6.97
C GLY A 168 -4.83 -25.62 -6.60
N VAL A 169 -3.88 -26.09 -7.40
CA VAL A 169 -2.46 -25.73 -7.31
C VAL A 169 -1.99 -25.24 -8.68
N THR A 170 -1.37 -24.06 -8.71
CA THR A 170 -0.94 -23.38 -9.94
C THR A 170 0.53 -22.99 -9.84
N LEU A 171 1.28 -23.23 -10.91
CA LEU A 171 2.64 -22.71 -11.11
C LEU A 171 2.58 -21.25 -11.55
N CYS A 172 3.01 -20.33 -10.71
CA CYS A 172 2.97 -18.90 -10.99
C CYS A 172 4.35 -18.39 -11.39
N ILE A 173 4.42 -17.79 -12.57
CA ILE A 173 5.65 -17.26 -13.17
C ILE A 173 5.62 -15.73 -13.08
N PRO A 174 6.39 -15.11 -12.16
CA PRO A 174 6.49 -13.66 -12.08
C PRO A 174 6.86 -13.07 -13.44
N SER A 175 6.06 -12.12 -13.91
CA SER A 175 6.16 -11.62 -15.27
C SER A 175 5.97 -10.10 -15.35
N ILE A 176 6.68 -9.50 -16.30
CA ILE A 176 6.44 -8.13 -16.76
C ILE A 176 5.33 -8.10 -17.81
N PHE A 177 4.64 -6.98 -17.97
CA PHE A 177 3.54 -6.83 -18.92
C PHE A 177 3.60 -5.53 -19.75
N PHE A 178 3.49 -5.68 -21.08
CA PHE A 178 3.68 -4.60 -22.05
C PHE A 178 2.76 -4.76 -23.27
N SER A 179 2.51 -3.67 -23.99
CA SER A 179 1.70 -3.67 -25.21
C SER A 179 2.42 -4.36 -26.37
N TRP A 180 1.70 -4.65 -27.45
CA TRP A 180 2.31 -5.19 -28.66
C TRP A 180 3.31 -4.22 -29.35
N THR A 181 3.17 -2.91 -29.10
CA THR A 181 4.09 -1.85 -29.55
C THR A 181 5.30 -1.69 -28.63
N GLY A 182 5.30 -2.31 -27.45
CA GLY A 182 6.37 -2.23 -26.45
C GLY A 182 6.16 -1.18 -25.35
N ASP A 183 4.99 -0.54 -25.30
CA ASP A 183 4.62 0.40 -24.24
C ASP A 183 4.41 -0.34 -22.90
N VAL A 184 4.84 0.27 -21.82
CA VAL A 184 4.79 -0.32 -20.49
C VAL A 184 3.39 -0.22 -19.89
N LEU A 185 2.74 -1.37 -19.69
CA LEU A 185 1.38 -1.51 -19.16
C LEU A 185 1.33 -2.10 -17.74
N ASP A 186 2.47 -2.15 -17.06
CA ASP A 186 2.60 -2.71 -15.72
C ASP A 186 3.25 -1.74 -14.74
N SER A 187 3.34 -2.21 -13.49
CA SER A 187 4.05 -1.54 -12.40
C SER A 187 5.46 -2.08 -12.17
N LYS A 188 5.78 -3.27 -12.72
CA LYS A 188 7.05 -3.98 -12.49
C LYS A 188 8.19 -3.45 -13.36
N ILE A 189 7.97 -3.22 -14.66
CA ILE A 189 9.01 -2.69 -15.56
C ILE A 189 9.56 -1.34 -15.07
N PRO A 190 8.72 -0.35 -14.68
CA PRO A 190 9.22 0.93 -14.19
C PRO A 190 10.07 0.76 -12.91
N LEU A 191 9.65 -0.13 -12.00
CA LEU A 191 10.39 -0.44 -10.79
C LEU A 191 11.78 -1.01 -11.10
N LEU A 192 11.86 -2.03 -11.97
CA LEU A 192 13.12 -2.62 -12.39
C LEU A 192 14.05 -1.62 -13.10
N ARG A 193 13.49 -0.77 -13.98
CA ARG A 193 14.25 0.29 -14.66
C ARG A 193 14.76 1.35 -13.68
N SER A 194 13.97 1.71 -12.67
CA SER A 194 14.38 2.67 -11.63
C SER A 194 15.49 2.11 -10.73
N ASP A 195 15.42 0.84 -10.36
CA ASP A 195 16.46 0.16 -9.56
C ASP A 195 17.78 0.08 -10.34
N ARG A 196 17.71 -0.16 -11.66
CA ARG A 196 18.89 -0.11 -12.54
C ARG A 196 19.54 1.27 -12.59
N LYS A 197 18.73 2.34 -12.77
CA LYS A 197 19.25 3.72 -12.80
C LYS A 197 19.88 4.11 -11.46
N LEU A 198 19.26 3.68 -10.35
CA LEU A 198 19.80 3.86 -9.01
C LEU A 198 21.13 3.12 -8.83
N ASN A 199 21.20 1.87 -9.28
CA ASN A 199 22.43 1.07 -9.25
C ASN A 199 23.58 1.76 -9.99
N GLU A 200 23.34 2.31 -11.19
CA GLU A 200 24.36 3.00 -11.99
C GLU A 200 24.97 4.20 -11.24
N GLU A 201 24.14 5.09 -10.69
CA GLU A 201 24.60 6.29 -9.98
C GLU A 201 25.20 5.97 -8.60
N VAL A 202 24.65 4.98 -7.89
CA VAL A 202 25.22 4.55 -6.61
C VAL A 202 26.58 3.89 -6.83
N LEU A 203 26.76 3.04 -7.84
CA LEU A 203 28.08 2.47 -8.16
C LEU A 203 29.11 3.55 -8.52
N ARG A 204 28.68 4.64 -9.15
CA ARG A 204 29.54 5.81 -9.41
C ARG A 204 29.97 6.48 -8.10
N LEU A 205 29.04 6.69 -7.16
CA LEU A 205 29.36 7.18 -5.81
C LEU A 205 30.31 6.25 -5.05
N LEU A 206 30.09 4.93 -5.11
CA LEU A 206 30.92 3.95 -4.41
C LEU A 206 32.36 3.94 -4.97
N LYS A 207 32.52 4.05 -6.30
CA LYS A 207 33.83 4.23 -6.94
C LYS A 207 34.53 5.51 -6.47
N LEU A 208 33.81 6.61 -6.35
CA LEU A 208 34.36 7.88 -5.86
C LEU A 208 34.80 7.81 -4.40
N THR A 209 34.07 7.06 -3.58
CA THR A 209 34.29 6.95 -2.13
C THR A 209 35.18 5.76 -1.73
N GLY A 210 35.64 4.97 -2.71
CA GLY A 210 36.52 3.82 -2.49
C GLY A 210 35.85 2.59 -1.87
N ILE A 211 34.52 2.49 -1.94
CA ILE A 211 33.77 1.32 -1.45
C ILE A 211 33.66 0.27 -2.56
N GLU A 212 34.14 -0.94 -2.30
CA GLU A 212 34.04 -2.04 -3.26
C GLU A 212 32.64 -2.68 -3.24
N ALA A 213 31.96 -2.59 -4.37
CA ALA A 213 30.70 -3.27 -4.64
C ALA A 213 30.55 -3.48 -6.14
N THR A 214 29.89 -4.57 -6.56
CA THR A 214 29.56 -4.79 -7.97
C THR A 214 28.13 -4.38 -8.31
N ARG A 215 27.28 -4.27 -7.28
CA ARG A 215 25.88 -3.88 -7.43
C ARG A 215 25.39 -3.13 -6.19
N ALA A 216 24.55 -2.14 -6.42
CA ALA A 216 23.69 -1.53 -5.42
C ALA A 216 22.22 -1.70 -5.83
N TYR A 217 21.33 -1.76 -4.85
CA TYR A 217 19.90 -1.90 -5.08
C TYR A 217 19.12 -1.26 -3.94
N SER A 218 17.88 -0.88 -4.23
CA SER A 218 16.95 -0.43 -3.22
C SER A 218 16.44 -1.62 -2.38
N THR A 219 16.33 -1.42 -1.07
CA THR A 219 15.68 -2.35 -0.15
C THR A 219 14.38 -1.76 0.37
N LEU A 220 13.43 -2.62 0.71
CA LEU A 220 12.11 -2.23 1.15
C LEU A 220 11.59 -3.19 2.23
N GLY A 221 11.20 -2.64 3.37
CA GLY A 221 10.38 -3.31 4.38
C GLY A 221 8.98 -2.70 4.40
N LEU A 222 7.95 -3.52 4.26
CA LEU A 222 6.56 -3.07 4.19
C LEU A 222 5.82 -3.46 5.47
N GLU A 223 5.29 -2.45 6.17
CA GLU A 223 4.38 -2.65 7.30
C GLU A 223 2.95 -2.61 6.73
N GLN A 224 2.23 -3.73 6.79
CA GLN A 224 0.90 -3.86 6.20
C GLN A 224 -0.16 -3.79 7.31
N GLU A 225 -0.88 -2.67 7.38
CA GLU A 225 -2.05 -2.54 8.23
C GLU A 225 -3.33 -3.02 7.53
N TYR A 226 -4.27 -3.51 8.31
CA TYR A 226 -5.55 -4.04 7.83
C TYR A 226 -6.58 -4.17 8.95
N PHE A 227 -7.87 -4.26 8.59
CA PHE A 227 -8.94 -4.63 9.53
C PHE A 227 -9.40 -6.07 9.30
N VAL A 228 -9.85 -6.75 10.34
CA VAL A 228 -10.46 -8.08 10.23
C VAL A 228 -11.83 -8.08 10.91
N VAL A 229 -12.87 -8.42 10.15
CA VAL A 229 -14.24 -8.50 10.67
C VAL A 229 -14.88 -9.86 10.43
N ASP A 230 -15.93 -10.20 11.18
CA ASP A 230 -16.69 -11.41 10.92
C ASP A 230 -17.34 -11.36 9.52
N ARG A 231 -17.15 -12.42 8.73
CA ARG A 231 -17.64 -12.50 7.35
C ARG A 231 -19.16 -12.44 7.28
N GLY A 232 -19.87 -13.02 8.25
CA GLY A 232 -21.33 -13.00 8.31
C GLY A 232 -21.87 -11.59 8.45
N LEU A 233 -21.26 -10.79 9.34
CA LEU A 233 -21.59 -9.37 9.50
C LEU A 233 -21.18 -8.56 8.26
N ARG A 234 -19.98 -8.78 7.71
CA ARG A 234 -19.52 -8.09 6.50
C ARG A 234 -20.45 -8.31 5.30
N ASN A 235 -20.98 -9.52 5.12
CA ASN A 235 -21.88 -9.83 4.01
C ASN A 235 -23.24 -9.13 4.10
N LEU A 236 -23.65 -8.67 5.29
CA LEU A 236 -24.84 -7.85 5.50
C LEU A 236 -24.57 -6.35 5.27
N ARG A 237 -23.37 -5.99 4.81
CA ARG A 237 -22.93 -4.62 4.53
C ARG A 237 -22.51 -4.52 3.06
N PRO A 238 -23.44 -4.28 2.11
CA PRO A 238 -23.12 -4.20 0.69
C PRO A 238 -22.01 -3.20 0.35
N ASP A 239 -21.91 -2.13 1.13
CA ASP A 239 -20.82 -1.15 1.06
C ASP A 239 -19.45 -1.76 1.39
N LEU A 240 -19.32 -2.54 2.47
CA LEU A 240 -18.09 -3.31 2.72
C LEU A 240 -17.86 -4.41 1.68
N VAL A 241 -18.93 -4.91 1.04
CA VAL A 241 -18.82 -5.92 -0.02
C VAL A 241 -18.19 -5.35 -1.27
N LEU A 242 -18.67 -4.19 -1.71
CA LEU A 242 -18.44 -3.65 -3.05
C LEU A 242 -17.43 -2.49 -3.07
N ALA A 243 -17.33 -1.72 -1.98
CA ALA A 243 -16.39 -0.59 -1.86
C ALA A 243 -15.26 -0.85 -0.86
N GLY A 244 -15.35 -1.90 -0.03
CA GLY A 244 -14.34 -2.20 0.99
C GLY A 244 -14.32 -1.23 2.18
N ARG A 245 -15.19 -0.22 2.17
CA ARG A 245 -15.44 0.71 3.27
C ARG A 245 -16.92 0.93 3.51
N THR A 246 -17.22 1.45 4.70
CA THR A 246 -18.56 1.83 5.09
C THR A 246 -18.93 3.20 4.52
N VAL A 247 -20.06 3.29 3.81
CA VAL A 247 -20.60 4.56 3.30
C VAL A 247 -21.55 5.21 4.32
N PHE A 248 -22.21 4.39 5.14
CA PHE A 248 -23.03 4.79 6.28
C PHE A 248 -22.57 4.08 7.56
N GLY A 249 -22.86 4.65 8.71
CA GLY A 249 -22.65 4.02 10.01
C GLY A 249 -22.31 5.03 11.08
N ALA A 250 -23.18 5.11 12.08
CA ALA A 250 -22.99 5.96 13.25
C ALA A 250 -21.78 5.49 14.09
N PRO A 251 -21.06 6.43 14.73
CA PRO A 251 -19.98 6.09 15.65
C PRO A 251 -20.45 5.16 16.77
N SER A 252 -19.60 4.20 17.12
CA SER A 252 -19.83 3.33 18.28
C SER A 252 -19.64 4.12 19.58
N PRO A 253 -20.38 3.82 20.67
CA PRO A 253 -20.16 4.44 21.98
C PRO A 253 -18.74 4.25 22.54
N LYS A 254 -18.09 3.14 22.17
CA LYS A 254 -16.65 2.91 22.36
C LYS A 254 -15.98 2.91 20.99
N GLY A 255 -14.98 3.78 20.80
CA GLY A 255 -14.11 3.80 19.64
C GLY A 255 -12.71 3.32 20.02
N GLN A 256 -11.75 4.23 19.97
CA GLN A 256 -10.32 4.01 20.21
C GLN A 256 -9.74 4.92 21.30
N GLU A 257 -10.60 5.61 22.06
CA GLU A 257 -10.23 6.66 23.02
C GLU A 257 -9.33 6.16 24.15
N LEU A 258 -9.44 4.86 24.48
CA LEU A 258 -8.62 4.21 25.51
C LEU A 258 -7.26 3.72 25.00
N GLN A 259 -7.06 3.66 23.68
CA GLN A 259 -5.88 3.06 23.04
C GLN A 259 -5.56 1.64 23.56
N ASP A 260 -6.57 0.95 24.10
CA ASP A 260 -6.44 -0.34 24.80
C ASP A 260 -6.24 -1.53 23.86
N HIS A 261 -6.41 -1.29 22.56
CA HIS A 261 -6.16 -2.29 21.55
C HIS A 261 -4.69 -2.34 21.10
N TYR A 262 -4.00 -1.20 21.07
CA TYR A 262 -2.63 -1.09 20.59
C TYR A 262 -1.68 -1.92 21.46
N PHE A 263 -1.02 -2.91 20.85
CA PHE A 263 -0.27 -3.96 21.57
C PHE A 263 -1.04 -4.73 22.66
N GLY A 264 -2.37 -4.62 22.68
CA GLY A 264 -3.23 -5.45 23.52
C GLY A 264 -3.20 -6.92 23.07
N CYS A 265 -3.75 -7.81 23.90
CA CYS A 265 -3.82 -9.24 23.56
C CYS A 265 -4.60 -9.48 22.26
N VAL A 266 -3.99 -10.21 21.32
CA VAL A 266 -4.66 -10.66 20.09
C VAL A 266 -5.66 -11.76 20.47
N LYS A 267 -6.92 -11.62 20.03
CA LYS A 267 -7.96 -12.62 20.30
C LYS A 267 -7.64 -13.95 19.61
N ASP A 268 -7.95 -15.07 20.25
CA ASP A 268 -7.58 -16.41 19.77
C ASP A 268 -8.02 -16.70 18.32
N ARG A 269 -9.22 -16.25 17.94
CA ARG A 269 -9.75 -16.42 16.57
C ARG A 269 -8.90 -15.68 15.53
N ILE A 270 -8.49 -14.46 15.85
CA ILE A 270 -7.60 -13.67 14.99
C ILE A 270 -6.20 -14.29 14.98
N LEU A 271 -5.71 -14.77 16.11
CA LEU A 271 -4.40 -15.40 16.21
C LEU A 271 -4.32 -16.70 15.39
N ALA A 272 -5.39 -17.50 15.37
CA ALA A 272 -5.49 -18.69 14.52
C ALA A 272 -5.43 -18.34 13.03
N TYR A 273 -6.17 -17.30 12.62
CA TYR A 273 -6.10 -16.74 11.27
C TYR A 273 -4.68 -16.26 10.94
N MET A 274 -4.05 -15.49 11.84
CA MET A 274 -2.70 -14.96 11.65
C MET A 274 -1.66 -16.05 11.47
N ARG A 275 -1.74 -17.09 12.31
CA ARG A 275 -0.84 -18.23 12.23
C ARG A 275 -0.97 -18.98 10.91
N GLU A 276 -2.19 -19.16 10.38
CA GLU A 276 -2.38 -19.86 9.11
C GLU A 276 -1.83 -19.06 7.92
N PHE A 277 -2.05 -17.74 7.86
CA PHE A 277 -1.45 -16.94 6.79
C PHE A 277 0.06 -16.82 6.91
N GLU A 278 0.62 -16.79 8.12
CA GLU A 278 2.08 -16.80 8.32
C GLU A 278 2.70 -18.09 7.79
N VAL A 279 2.09 -19.24 8.07
CA VAL A 279 2.56 -20.53 7.54
C VAL A 279 2.51 -20.54 6.02
N ALA A 280 1.44 -20.03 5.40
CA ALA A 280 1.35 -19.91 3.95
C ALA A 280 2.41 -18.93 3.39
N ALA A 281 2.63 -17.80 4.06
CA ALA A 281 3.64 -16.83 3.70
C ALA A 281 5.06 -17.42 3.76
N PHE A 282 5.38 -18.19 4.81
CA PHE A 282 6.67 -18.88 4.94
C PHE A 282 6.88 -19.88 3.81
N LYS A 283 5.87 -20.67 3.43
CA LYS A 283 5.96 -21.59 2.28
C LYS A 283 6.31 -20.86 0.98
N LEU A 284 5.78 -19.65 0.79
CA LEU A 284 6.08 -18.76 -0.34
C LEU A 284 7.39 -17.98 -0.19
N GLY A 285 8.16 -18.20 0.87
CA GLY A 285 9.44 -17.52 1.12
C GLY A 285 9.29 -16.09 1.64
N ILE A 286 8.08 -15.66 2.02
CA ILE A 286 7.82 -14.33 2.57
C ILE A 286 8.27 -14.31 4.04
N PRO A 287 9.26 -13.48 4.43
CA PRO A 287 9.86 -13.54 5.76
C PRO A 287 9.07 -12.73 6.80
N VAL A 288 7.80 -13.11 7.06
CA VAL A 288 6.97 -12.45 8.08
C VAL A 288 7.66 -12.49 9.44
N LYS A 289 7.81 -11.33 10.08
CA LYS A 289 8.56 -11.18 11.34
C LYS A 289 7.69 -10.76 12.51
N THR A 290 6.80 -9.79 12.27
CA THR A 290 6.03 -9.14 13.32
C THR A 290 4.54 -9.18 12.99
N ARG A 291 3.72 -9.38 14.01
CA ARG A 291 2.27 -9.16 14.00
C ARG A 291 1.84 -8.52 15.31
N HIS A 292 0.88 -7.60 15.27
CA HIS A 292 0.24 -7.07 16.47
C HIS A 292 -1.11 -6.44 16.16
N ASN A 293 -1.82 -6.08 17.22
CA ASN A 293 -2.97 -5.21 17.14
C ASN A 293 -2.55 -3.75 16.94
N GLU A 294 -3.33 -3.04 16.15
CA GLU A 294 -3.19 -1.60 15.90
C GLU A 294 -4.12 -0.78 16.82
N VAL A 295 -4.12 0.55 16.64
CA VAL A 295 -4.85 1.50 17.50
C VAL A 295 -6.37 1.33 17.42
N ALA A 296 -6.94 1.19 16.21
CA ALA A 296 -8.39 1.07 16.07
C ALA A 296 -8.87 -0.36 16.34
N PRO A 297 -10.04 -0.57 16.98
CA PRO A 297 -10.67 -1.88 17.16
C PRO A 297 -10.68 -2.74 15.89
N ALA A 298 -10.25 -4.00 16.01
CA ALA A 298 -10.16 -4.96 14.91
C ALA A 298 -9.16 -4.58 13.79
N GLN A 299 -8.27 -3.60 14.04
CA GLN A 299 -7.13 -3.27 13.20
C GLN A 299 -5.90 -4.05 13.67
N HIS A 300 -5.10 -4.48 12.70
CA HIS A 300 -3.88 -5.25 12.93
C HIS A 300 -2.79 -4.81 11.95
N GLU A 301 -1.54 -5.16 12.29
CA GLU A 301 -0.38 -5.00 11.42
C GLU A 301 0.34 -6.34 11.25
N VAL A 302 0.90 -6.54 10.05
CA VAL A 302 1.92 -7.57 9.78
C VAL A 302 3.09 -6.95 9.02
N ALA A 303 4.31 -7.27 9.44
CA ALA A 303 5.54 -6.77 8.81
C ALA A 303 6.54 -7.91 8.53
N PRO A 304 6.88 -8.15 7.25
CA PRO A 304 8.03 -8.96 6.88
C PRO A 304 9.37 -8.26 7.15
N VAL A 305 10.45 -9.04 7.21
CA VAL A 305 11.82 -8.50 7.11
C VAL A 305 11.98 -7.80 5.76
N PHE A 306 12.75 -6.71 5.73
CA PHE A 306 13.04 -6.02 4.47
C PHE A 306 13.77 -6.93 3.48
N GLU A 307 13.51 -6.73 2.20
CA GLU A 307 14.15 -7.47 1.11
C GLU A 307 14.56 -6.49 0.02
N LYS A 308 15.17 -6.99 -1.07
CA LYS A 308 15.32 -6.18 -2.28
C LYS A 308 13.94 -5.67 -2.71
N ALA A 309 13.84 -4.38 -3.04
CA ALA A 309 12.55 -3.71 -3.21
C ALA A 309 11.63 -4.42 -4.21
N SER A 310 12.16 -4.88 -5.34
CA SER A 310 11.39 -5.61 -6.35
C SER A 310 10.76 -6.90 -5.84
N VAL A 311 11.41 -7.60 -4.90
CA VAL A 311 10.93 -8.84 -4.28
C VAL A 311 9.95 -8.51 -3.16
N ALA A 312 10.28 -7.54 -2.31
CA ALA A 312 9.40 -7.07 -1.23
C ALA A 312 8.02 -6.62 -1.76
N VAL A 313 8.00 -5.94 -2.91
CA VAL A 313 6.75 -5.56 -3.60
C VAL A 313 5.94 -6.80 -4.01
N ASP A 314 6.57 -7.79 -4.65
CA ASP A 314 5.88 -9.02 -5.07
C ASP A 314 5.33 -9.77 -3.86
N HIS A 315 6.17 -9.97 -2.84
CA HIS A 315 5.81 -10.60 -1.58
C HIS A 315 4.67 -9.89 -0.86
N ASN A 316 4.61 -8.55 -0.87
CA ASN A 316 3.49 -7.82 -0.28
C ASN A 316 2.16 -8.07 -1.02
N ILE A 317 2.19 -8.11 -2.35
CA ILE A 317 0.97 -8.38 -3.14
C ILE A 317 0.47 -9.81 -2.89
N LEU A 318 1.39 -10.78 -2.84
CA LEU A 318 1.07 -12.17 -2.48
C LEU A 318 0.54 -12.26 -1.04
N LEU A 319 1.17 -11.55 -0.09
CA LEU A 319 0.73 -11.51 1.31
C LEU A 319 -0.69 -10.96 1.45
N MET A 320 -1.01 -9.85 0.78
CA MET A 320 -2.36 -9.28 0.77
C MET A 320 -3.41 -10.25 0.21
N GLU A 321 -3.06 -11.05 -0.79
CA GLU A 321 -3.95 -12.09 -1.33
C GLU A 321 -4.10 -13.26 -0.35
N LEU A 322 -3.00 -13.76 0.24
CA LEU A 322 -3.05 -14.82 1.26
C LEU A 322 -3.93 -14.42 2.44
N MET A 323 -3.76 -13.21 2.94
CA MET A 323 -4.57 -12.65 4.05
C MET A 323 -6.06 -12.68 3.71
N ARG A 324 -6.45 -12.26 2.50
CA ARG A 324 -7.85 -12.30 2.06
C ARG A 324 -8.37 -13.72 1.93
N GLN A 325 -7.63 -14.62 1.28
CA GLN A 325 -8.06 -16.01 1.07
C GLN A 325 -8.19 -16.78 2.39
N ILE A 326 -7.24 -16.61 3.29
CA ILE A 326 -7.22 -17.32 4.57
C ILE A 326 -8.24 -16.73 5.54
N ALA A 327 -8.52 -15.43 5.50
CA ALA A 327 -9.62 -14.85 6.27
C ALA A 327 -10.96 -15.55 5.95
N LEU A 328 -11.22 -15.86 4.68
CA LEU A 328 -12.44 -16.57 4.26
C LEU A 328 -12.54 -17.97 4.86
N LYS A 329 -11.41 -18.69 5.02
CA LYS A 329 -11.34 -20.01 5.66
C LYS A 329 -11.67 -19.96 7.16
N HIS A 330 -11.43 -18.82 7.79
CA HIS A 330 -11.71 -18.56 9.21
C HIS A 330 -13.07 -17.88 9.47
N ASP A 331 -13.94 -17.83 8.46
CA ASP A 331 -15.21 -17.07 8.51
C ASP A 331 -15.00 -15.59 8.85
N LEU A 332 -13.85 -15.05 8.48
CA LEU A 332 -13.44 -13.66 8.63
C LEU A 332 -13.38 -12.97 7.26
N SER A 333 -13.25 -11.66 7.28
CA SER A 333 -13.02 -10.82 6.10
C SER A 333 -11.88 -9.86 6.41
N CYS A 334 -10.78 -9.97 5.68
CA CYS A 334 -9.68 -9.01 5.73
C CYS A 334 -10.02 -7.80 4.86
N LEU A 335 -10.03 -6.61 5.45
CA LEU A 335 -10.30 -5.34 4.80
C LEU A 335 -8.98 -4.56 4.68
N LEU A 336 -8.57 -4.30 3.44
CA LEU A 336 -7.33 -3.61 3.10
C LEU A 336 -7.55 -2.15 2.69
N HIS A 337 -8.79 -1.67 2.68
CA HIS A 337 -9.11 -0.28 2.34
C HIS A 337 -8.48 0.69 3.36
N GLU A 338 -8.00 1.85 2.92
CA GLU A 338 -7.24 2.81 3.76
C GLU A 338 -8.06 3.39 4.91
N LYS A 339 -9.37 3.46 4.73
CA LYS A 339 -10.33 3.96 5.73
C LYS A 339 -11.63 3.15 5.73
N PRO A 340 -11.67 1.91 6.26
CA PRO A 340 -12.87 1.08 6.21
C PRO A 340 -14.00 1.64 7.08
N PHE A 341 -13.64 2.25 8.23
CA PHE A 341 -14.57 2.83 9.20
C PHE A 341 -14.26 4.31 9.44
N GLN A 342 -15.28 5.16 9.31
CA GLN A 342 -15.15 6.60 9.57
C GLN A 342 -14.98 6.88 11.08
N GLY A 343 -14.14 7.87 11.42
CA GLY A 343 -13.94 8.31 12.81
C GLY A 343 -12.96 7.47 13.64
N LEU A 344 -12.31 6.46 13.04
CA LEU A 344 -11.26 5.63 13.65
C LEU A 344 -9.95 5.77 12.87
N ASN A 345 -8.83 5.26 13.39
CA ASN A 345 -7.58 5.17 12.63
C ASN A 345 -7.81 4.46 11.28
N GLY A 346 -7.10 4.93 10.26
CA GLY A 346 -7.08 4.27 8.95
C GLY A 346 -5.94 3.28 8.86
N SER A 347 -5.91 2.48 7.79
CA SER A 347 -4.86 1.51 7.52
C SER A 347 -3.82 2.08 6.55
N GLY A 348 -2.56 2.11 6.99
CA GLY A 348 -1.39 2.49 6.20
C GLY A 348 -0.65 1.32 5.56
N LYS A 349 0.30 1.66 4.68
CA LYS A 349 1.39 0.76 4.27
C LYS A 349 2.72 1.48 4.37
N HIS A 350 3.42 1.37 5.50
CA HIS A 350 4.69 2.08 5.65
C HIS A 350 5.78 1.43 4.81
N CYS A 351 6.48 2.26 4.04
CA CYS A 351 7.56 1.84 3.16
C CYS A 351 8.90 2.21 3.79
N ASN A 352 9.55 1.25 4.45
CA ASN A 352 10.89 1.38 4.98
C ASN A 352 11.91 1.18 3.85
N TRP A 353 12.30 2.27 3.20
CA TRP A 353 13.18 2.31 2.04
C TRP A 353 14.64 2.59 2.43
N SER A 354 15.57 1.82 1.87
CA SER A 354 17.01 2.03 2.00
C SER A 354 17.75 1.62 0.73
N ILE A 355 19.08 1.77 0.70
CA ILE A 355 19.96 1.36 -0.41
C ILE A 355 21.06 0.46 0.17
N SER A 356 21.26 -0.70 -0.45
CA SER A 356 22.26 -1.68 -0.01
C SER A 356 23.13 -2.16 -1.16
N THR A 357 24.33 -2.62 -0.84
CA THR A 357 25.26 -3.24 -1.80
C THR A 357 25.12 -4.76 -1.83
N ASP A 358 25.67 -5.39 -2.87
CA ASP A 358 25.83 -6.85 -2.95
C ASP A 358 26.79 -7.40 -1.88
N THR A 359 27.66 -6.57 -1.33
CA THR A 359 28.55 -6.90 -0.20
C THR A 359 27.86 -6.84 1.17
N GLY A 360 26.58 -6.45 1.22
CA GLY A 360 25.79 -6.40 2.45
C GLY A 360 25.86 -5.09 3.23
N ILE A 361 26.46 -4.04 2.65
CA ILE A 361 26.58 -2.72 3.29
C ILE A 361 25.27 -1.95 3.08
N ASN A 362 24.69 -1.43 4.16
CA ASN A 362 23.59 -0.47 4.11
C ASN A 362 24.18 0.95 4.00
N LEU A 363 23.89 1.65 2.90
CA LEU A 363 24.48 2.96 2.61
C LEU A 363 23.81 4.12 3.36
N PHE A 364 22.67 3.87 4.02
CA PHE A 364 22.03 4.83 4.92
C PHE A 364 22.34 4.58 6.39
N ASP A 365 23.20 3.62 6.72
CA ASP A 365 23.65 3.39 8.09
C ASP A 365 24.80 4.37 8.44
N PRO A 366 24.60 5.31 9.39
CA PRO A 366 25.65 6.26 9.74
C PRO A 366 26.81 5.53 10.46
N THR A 367 28.04 5.72 9.98
CA THR A 367 29.23 5.16 10.64
C THR A 367 29.78 6.09 11.72
N ASP A 368 30.52 5.54 12.68
CA ASP A 368 31.13 6.33 13.77
C ASP A 368 32.27 7.27 13.31
N SER A 369 32.75 7.16 12.05
CA SER A 369 33.89 7.91 11.52
C SER A 369 33.47 8.95 10.46
N PRO A 370 33.71 10.26 10.68
CA PRO A 370 33.34 11.33 9.73
C PRO A 370 33.90 11.16 8.30
N GLU A 371 35.12 10.64 8.18
CA GLU A 371 35.79 10.39 6.91
C GLU A 371 35.23 9.19 6.13
N ASN A 372 34.54 8.26 6.81
CA ASN A 372 33.82 7.15 6.20
C ASN A 372 32.35 7.50 5.88
N ASN A 373 31.85 8.66 6.31
CA ASN A 373 30.45 9.08 6.12
C ASN A 373 30.19 9.92 4.88
N LEU A 374 31.18 10.16 4.01
CA LEU A 374 30.96 11.04 2.85
C LEU A 374 29.89 10.49 1.90
N HIS A 375 29.88 9.18 1.62
CA HIS A 375 28.84 8.55 0.82
C HIS A 375 27.45 8.75 1.44
N PHE A 376 27.34 8.55 2.76
CA PHE A 376 26.10 8.78 3.52
C PHE A 376 25.64 10.23 3.41
N LEU A 377 26.53 11.21 3.60
CA LEU A 377 26.20 12.63 3.50
C LEU A 377 25.74 13.03 2.10
N ILE A 378 26.38 12.50 1.06
CA ILE A 378 25.98 12.72 -0.34
C ILE A 378 24.60 12.10 -0.58
N LEU A 379 24.36 10.87 -0.14
CA LEU A 379 23.06 10.20 -0.30
C LEU A 379 21.95 10.91 0.47
N LEU A 380 22.21 11.32 1.71
CA LEU A 380 21.29 12.10 2.53
C LEU A 380 20.94 13.42 1.84
N THR A 381 21.94 14.15 1.36
CA THR A 381 21.75 15.43 0.66
C THR A 381 20.97 15.26 -0.64
N ALA A 382 21.29 14.23 -1.41
CA ALA A 382 20.56 13.87 -2.62
C ALA A 382 19.10 13.53 -2.29
N THR A 383 18.86 12.74 -1.24
CA THR A 383 17.49 12.39 -0.80
C THR A 383 16.69 13.65 -0.44
N LEU A 384 17.28 14.57 0.32
CA LEU A 384 16.64 15.84 0.72
C LEU A 384 16.30 16.72 -0.50
N SER A 385 17.24 16.87 -1.44
CA SER A 385 17.01 17.61 -2.69
C SER A 385 15.94 16.95 -3.56
N ALA A 386 16.00 15.63 -3.73
CA ALA A 386 15.03 14.89 -4.52
C ALA A 386 13.59 15.07 -4.01
N VAL A 387 13.38 14.88 -2.71
CA VAL A 387 12.04 15.01 -2.11
C VAL A 387 11.57 16.46 -2.12
N HIS A 388 12.45 17.43 -1.93
CA HIS A 388 12.10 18.84 -2.01
C HIS A 388 11.61 19.21 -3.43
N GLU A 389 12.37 18.86 -4.47
CA GLU A 389 12.07 19.20 -5.86
C GLU A 389 10.86 18.44 -6.42
N HIS A 390 10.62 17.21 -5.93
CA HIS A 390 9.59 16.31 -6.45
C HIS A 390 8.49 15.95 -5.43
N SER A 391 8.29 16.77 -4.40
CA SER A 391 7.26 16.56 -3.36
C SER A 391 5.86 16.32 -3.93
N SER A 392 5.43 17.10 -4.94
CA SER A 392 4.15 16.90 -5.63
C SER A 392 4.04 15.54 -6.31
N LEU A 393 5.13 15.05 -6.92
CA LEU A 393 5.17 13.77 -7.62
C LEU A 393 5.10 12.59 -6.63
N LEU A 394 5.77 12.70 -5.47
CA LEU A 394 5.62 11.72 -4.38
C LEU A 394 4.18 11.67 -3.85
N ARG A 395 3.55 12.84 -3.66
CA ARG A 395 2.14 12.92 -3.25
C ARG A 395 1.20 12.31 -4.31
N ALA A 396 1.54 12.44 -5.60
CA ALA A 396 0.79 11.83 -6.70
C ALA A 396 0.91 10.30 -6.69
N ALA A 397 2.10 9.75 -6.42
CA ALA A 397 2.38 8.32 -6.44
C ALA A 397 1.64 7.52 -5.37
N ILE A 398 1.19 8.17 -4.31
CA ILE A 398 0.39 7.57 -3.22
C ILE A 398 -1.09 7.96 -3.27
N GLY A 399 -1.51 8.74 -4.27
CA GLY A 399 -2.86 9.29 -4.34
C GLY A 399 -3.90 8.29 -4.80
N SER A 400 -5.04 8.25 -4.11
CA SER A 400 -6.24 7.50 -4.49
C SER A 400 -7.47 8.09 -3.81
N ALA A 401 -8.67 7.76 -4.29
CA ALA A 401 -9.91 8.16 -3.63
C ALA A 401 -10.00 7.63 -2.19
N GLY A 402 -9.57 6.38 -1.96
CA GLY A 402 -9.53 5.77 -0.63
C GLY A 402 -8.53 6.46 0.32
N ASN A 403 -7.32 6.75 -0.16
CA ASN A 403 -6.26 7.35 0.66
C ASN A 403 -6.55 8.83 1.00
N ASP A 404 -7.33 9.55 0.18
CA ASP A 404 -7.80 10.90 0.51
C ASP A 404 -8.63 10.93 1.81
N PHE A 405 -9.32 9.84 2.18
CA PHE A 405 -10.02 9.73 3.47
C PHE A 405 -9.10 9.40 4.66
N ARG A 406 -7.85 9.01 4.40
CA ARG A 406 -6.89 8.60 5.43
C ARG A 406 -5.94 9.75 5.80
N LEU A 407 -5.34 10.41 4.81
CA LEU A 407 -4.27 11.39 5.03
C LEU A 407 -4.72 12.60 5.88
N GLY A 408 -3.83 13.05 6.77
CA GLY A 408 -4.02 14.28 7.57
C GLY A 408 -4.80 14.13 8.87
N ALA A 409 -5.07 12.90 9.32
CA ALA A 409 -5.71 12.64 10.61
C ALA A 409 -5.30 11.29 11.19
N HIS A 410 -5.50 11.10 12.50
CA HIS A 410 -5.40 9.80 13.17
C HIS A 410 -4.13 9.00 12.82
N GLU A 411 -2.96 9.61 13.04
CA GLU A 411 -1.62 9.03 12.81
C GLU A 411 -1.22 8.81 11.34
N ALA A 412 -2.10 9.10 10.37
CA ALA A 412 -1.70 9.19 8.97
C ALA A 412 -1.09 10.58 8.66
N PRO A 413 0.02 10.68 7.91
CA PRO A 413 0.66 11.96 7.63
C PRO A 413 -0.25 12.89 6.80
N PRO A 414 -0.08 14.22 6.88
CA PRO A 414 -0.80 15.16 6.02
C PRO A 414 -0.34 15.07 4.56
N ALA A 415 -1.07 15.75 3.67
CA ALA A 415 -0.74 15.82 2.25
C ALA A 415 0.52 16.66 1.93
N ILE A 416 1.04 17.39 2.91
CA ILE A 416 2.29 18.16 2.81
C ILE A 416 3.45 17.19 3.01
N ILE A 417 4.23 16.92 1.97
CA ILE A 417 5.43 16.08 2.08
C ILE A 417 6.52 16.89 2.79
N SER A 418 7.06 16.34 3.88
CA SER A 418 8.15 16.91 4.68
C SER A 418 9.07 15.77 5.13
N ILE A 419 10.32 16.13 5.50
CA ILE A 419 11.31 15.17 5.99
C ILE A 419 11.64 15.44 7.44
N TYR A 420 11.59 14.38 8.24
CA TYR A 420 12.11 14.35 9.60
C TYR A 420 13.47 13.63 9.63
N LEU A 421 14.51 14.27 10.17
CA LEU A 421 15.83 13.68 10.33
C LEU A 421 16.20 13.36 11.78
N GLY A 422 15.51 13.98 12.74
CA GLY A 422 15.88 13.98 14.14
C GLY A 422 17.00 14.97 14.47
N ASP A 423 17.07 15.34 15.75
CA ASP A 423 17.86 16.49 16.23
C ASP A 423 19.36 16.36 15.95
N GLN A 424 19.90 15.14 16.03
CA GLN A 424 21.33 14.89 15.82
C GLN A 424 21.74 15.15 14.36
N LEU A 425 21.04 14.55 13.40
CA LEU A 425 21.34 14.75 11.98
C LEU A 425 21.07 16.19 11.55
N GLU A 426 20.02 16.82 12.08
CA GLU A 426 19.77 18.23 11.82
C GLU A 426 20.92 19.10 12.34
N SER A 427 21.44 18.84 13.55
CA SER A 427 22.60 19.54 14.10
C SER A 427 23.87 19.36 13.25
N ILE A 428 24.09 18.17 12.69
CA ILE A 428 25.21 17.89 11.77
C ILE A 428 25.05 18.70 10.47
N ILE A 429 23.83 18.74 9.90
CA ILE A 429 23.51 19.53 8.71
C ILE A 429 23.68 21.03 8.97
N GLU A 430 23.23 21.53 10.12
CA GLU A 430 23.42 22.91 10.56
C GLU A 430 24.91 23.25 10.71
N ALA A 431 25.72 22.36 11.28
CA ALA A 431 27.16 22.54 11.39
C ALA A 431 27.85 22.61 10.01
N ILE A 432 27.47 21.75 9.07
CA ILE A 432 27.98 21.77 7.69
C ILE A 432 27.57 23.06 6.98
N THR A 433 26.32 23.48 7.10
CA THR A 433 25.79 24.69 6.45
C THR A 433 26.30 25.99 7.06
N ALA A 434 26.64 26.03 8.35
CA ALA A 434 27.15 27.22 9.02
C ALA A 434 28.69 27.32 9.00
N ARG A 435 29.41 26.22 9.30
CA ARG A 435 30.86 26.23 9.61
C ARG A 435 31.69 25.26 8.77
N GLY A 436 31.07 24.33 8.04
CA GLY A 436 31.77 23.32 7.24
C GLY A 436 32.54 22.28 8.06
N THR A 437 32.19 22.09 9.34
CA THR A 437 32.85 21.13 10.25
C THR A 437 31.89 20.05 10.72
N ILE A 438 32.39 18.82 10.86
CA ILE A 438 31.65 17.65 11.36
C ILE A 438 32.04 17.44 12.83
N SER A 439 31.08 17.42 13.76
CA SER A 439 31.33 17.10 15.18
C SER A 439 30.56 15.85 15.61
N SER A 440 31.16 15.01 16.46
CA SER A 440 30.51 13.84 17.05
C SER A 440 29.84 14.16 18.39
N SER A 441 28.73 13.49 18.68
CA SER A 441 27.98 13.59 19.94
C SER A 441 28.09 12.29 20.75
N PRO A 442 28.29 12.34 22.09
CA PRO A 442 28.41 11.14 22.92
C PRO A 442 27.07 10.41 23.12
N LYS A 443 27.10 9.07 23.24
CA LYS A 443 25.94 8.25 23.64
C LYS A 443 25.65 8.49 25.13
N HIS A 444 24.39 8.77 25.46
CA HIS A 444 23.93 8.86 26.84
C HIS A 444 23.34 7.51 27.30
N LYS A 445 23.72 7.04 28.50
CA LYS A 445 23.06 5.92 29.18
C LYS A 445 21.95 6.42 30.08
N TYR A 446 20.90 5.63 30.26
CA TYR A 446 19.87 5.89 31.26
C TYR A 446 20.34 5.39 32.63
N ASP A 447 20.24 6.24 33.65
CA ASP A 447 20.24 5.79 35.04
C ASP A 447 18.79 5.82 35.54
N LEU A 448 18.16 4.64 35.58
CA LEU A 448 16.79 4.46 36.07
C LEU A 448 16.75 4.14 37.57
N GLY A 449 17.90 4.10 38.26
CA GLY A 449 17.98 3.73 39.69
C GLY A 449 17.67 2.26 39.98
N LEU A 450 17.67 1.39 38.96
CA LEU A 450 17.30 -0.03 39.08
C LEU A 450 18.53 -0.91 38.91
N GLN A 451 19.06 -1.45 40.01
CA GLN A 451 20.30 -2.23 40.04
C GLN A 451 20.22 -3.59 39.33
N VAL A 452 19.01 -4.09 39.07
CA VAL A 452 18.77 -5.42 38.47
C VAL A 452 18.65 -5.34 36.95
N ILE A 453 18.45 -4.14 36.38
CA ILE A 453 18.28 -3.95 34.94
C ILE A 453 19.64 -3.61 34.32
N PRO A 454 20.01 -4.21 33.17
CA PRO A 454 21.19 -3.80 32.43
C PRO A 454 21.16 -2.32 32.07
N ASP A 455 22.33 -1.69 31.96
CA ASP A 455 22.45 -0.34 31.44
C ASP A 455 21.72 -0.21 30.09
N LEU A 456 20.69 0.63 30.05
CA LEU A 456 19.96 0.93 28.82
C LEU A 456 20.58 2.17 28.15
N THR A 457 20.79 2.12 26.84
CA THR A 457 21.31 3.24 26.06
C THR A 457 20.17 4.06 25.47
N LYS A 458 20.32 5.38 25.46
CA LYS A 458 19.42 6.27 24.73
C LYS A 458 19.71 6.21 23.23
N ASP A 459 18.68 5.97 22.44
CA ASP A 459 18.75 6.16 20.98
C ASP A 459 18.99 7.62 20.65
N TYR A 460 19.72 7.88 19.57
CA TYR A 460 20.19 9.22 19.25
C TYR A 460 19.10 10.21 18.83
N THR A 461 17.97 9.71 18.32
CA THR A 461 16.83 10.51 17.85
C THR A 461 15.53 9.89 18.37
N ASP A 462 14.54 10.75 18.65
CA ASP A 462 13.16 10.32 18.83
C ASP A 462 12.51 10.07 17.45
N ARG A 463 11.35 9.40 17.40
CA ARG A 463 10.62 9.16 16.14
C ARG A 463 9.47 10.14 16.01
N ASN A 464 9.44 10.94 14.94
CA ASN A 464 8.26 11.77 14.65
C ASN A 464 7.22 10.95 13.88
N ARG A 465 6.18 10.46 14.58
CA ARG A 465 5.08 9.66 14.00
C ARG A 465 4.23 10.39 12.94
N THR A 466 4.21 11.72 12.95
CA THR A 466 3.36 12.53 12.06
C THR A 466 4.01 12.87 10.72
N SER A 467 5.32 12.62 10.60
CA SER A 467 6.08 12.94 9.38
C SER A 467 5.72 12.00 8.23
N PRO A 468 5.49 12.51 7.01
CA PRO A 468 5.30 11.69 5.81
C PRO A 468 6.54 10.86 5.46
N PHE A 469 7.73 11.44 5.60
CA PHE A 469 9.02 10.80 5.32
C PHE A 469 9.96 11.00 6.51
N ALA A 470 10.40 9.93 7.16
CA ALA A 470 11.19 10.02 8.38
C ALA A 470 12.45 9.17 8.29
N PHE A 471 13.60 9.74 8.60
CA PHE A 471 14.82 8.96 8.82
C PHE A 471 14.73 8.25 10.17
N THR A 472 14.79 6.92 10.16
CA THR A 472 14.61 6.07 11.36
C THR A 472 15.90 5.38 11.79
N GLY A 473 17.04 6.05 11.57
CA GLY A 473 18.36 5.62 12.03
C GLY A 473 19.25 5.07 10.92
N ASN A 474 18.72 4.20 10.06
CA ASN A 474 19.49 3.56 8.98
C ASN A 474 18.71 3.38 7.66
N LYS A 475 17.56 4.06 7.55
CA LYS A 475 16.61 3.98 6.44
C LYS A 475 15.61 5.14 6.53
N PHE A 476 14.88 5.37 5.46
CA PHE A 476 13.75 6.29 5.45
C PHE A 476 12.42 5.53 5.45
N GLU A 477 11.50 5.94 6.31
CA GLU A 477 10.15 5.41 6.41
C GLU A 477 9.18 6.38 5.70
N PHE A 478 8.54 5.91 4.63
CA PHE A 478 7.51 6.64 3.91
C PHE A 478 6.11 6.14 4.28
N ARG A 479 5.37 6.96 5.04
CA ARG A 479 4.10 6.56 5.68
C ARG A 479 2.83 6.89 4.89
N ALA A 480 2.97 7.66 3.81
CA ALA A 480 1.82 8.20 3.09
C ALA A 480 1.11 7.17 2.19
N LEU A 481 1.72 6.01 1.91
CA LEU A 481 1.13 4.99 1.05
C LEU A 481 -0.08 4.32 1.74
N GLY A 482 -1.16 4.12 0.97
CA GLY A 482 -2.37 3.45 1.43
C GLY A 482 -2.22 1.93 1.58
N SER A 483 -2.97 1.34 2.51
CA SER A 483 -2.96 -0.12 2.79
C SER A 483 -3.37 -0.98 1.60
N SER A 484 -4.19 -0.50 0.66
CA SER A 484 -4.60 -1.27 -0.53
C SER A 484 -3.67 -1.09 -1.74
N ALA A 485 -2.85 -0.04 -1.73
CA ALA A 485 -2.07 0.38 -2.90
C ALA A 485 -0.91 -0.57 -3.22
N ASN A 486 -0.61 -0.77 -4.51
CA ASN A 486 0.63 -1.40 -4.95
C ASN A 486 1.82 -0.45 -4.67
N PRO A 487 2.84 -0.85 -3.88
CA PRO A 487 3.97 0.02 -3.53
C PRO A 487 4.90 0.35 -4.71
N SER A 488 4.82 -0.37 -5.83
CA SER A 488 5.72 -0.24 -6.98
C SER A 488 5.91 1.20 -7.46
N MET A 489 4.83 1.97 -7.64
CA MET A 489 4.93 3.32 -8.18
C MET A 489 5.57 4.29 -7.19
N ALA A 490 5.24 4.18 -5.91
CA ALA A 490 5.86 4.99 -4.85
C ALA A 490 7.37 4.74 -4.79
N VAL A 491 7.80 3.48 -4.82
CA VAL A 491 9.22 3.11 -4.81
C VAL A 491 9.91 3.48 -6.13
N THR A 492 9.23 3.32 -7.27
CA THR A 492 9.73 3.77 -8.58
C THR A 492 10.03 5.26 -8.55
N VAL A 493 9.11 6.08 -8.03
CA VAL A 493 9.32 7.52 -7.89
C VAL A 493 10.49 7.80 -6.97
N LEU A 494 10.55 7.20 -5.77
CA LEU A 494 11.66 7.38 -4.82
C LEU A 494 13.02 7.05 -5.46
N ASN A 495 13.16 5.88 -6.08
CA ASN A 495 14.38 5.48 -6.78
C ASN A 495 14.72 6.45 -7.91
N THR A 496 13.73 6.89 -8.69
CA THR A 496 13.92 7.77 -9.84
C THR A 496 14.42 9.15 -9.41
N ILE A 497 13.72 9.82 -8.49
CA ILE A 497 14.08 11.17 -8.04
C ILE A 497 15.44 11.14 -7.34
N MET A 498 15.69 10.11 -6.52
CA MET A 498 16.97 9.92 -5.84
C MET A 498 18.11 9.77 -6.85
N SER A 499 17.94 8.92 -7.87
CA SER A 499 18.97 8.72 -8.90
C SER A 499 19.29 10.03 -9.62
N ASN A 500 18.28 10.84 -9.94
CA ASN A 500 18.50 12.10 -10.66
C ASN A 500 19.20 13.15 -9.78
N SER A 501 18.78 13.30 -8.52
CA SER A 501 19.43 14.22 -7.59
C SER A 501 20.88 13.80 -7.34
N LEU A 502 21.12 12.49 -7.14
CA LEU A 502 22.47 11.95 -7.01
C LEU A 502 23.31 12.21 -8.26
N HIS A 503 22.77 11.96 -9.45
CA HIS A 503 23.46 12.22 -10.72
C HIS A 503 23.92 13.69 -10.84
N GLN A 504 23.05 14.65 -10.51
CA GLN A 504 23.39 16.08 -10.54
C GLN A 504 24.50 16.42 -9.54
N ILE A 505 24.37 15.96 -8.30
CA ILE A 505 25.36 16.19 -7.24
C ILE A 505 26.70 15.58 -7.64
N LEU A 506 26.74 14.33 -8.13
CA LEU A 506 27.97 13.67 -8.56
C LEU A 506 28.63 14.37 -9.76
N ASN A 507 27.84 14.86 -10.73
CA ASN A 507 28.38 15.64 -11.84
C ASN A 507 29.09 16.92 -11.36
N GLU A 508 28.49 17.66 -10.43
CA GLU A 508 29.12 18.86 -9.86
C GLU A 508 30.38 18.49 -9.05
N ILE A 509 30.34 17.39 -8.29
CA ILE A 509 31.49 16.94 -7.49
C ILE A 509 32.66 16.59 -8.40
N GLU A 510 32.42 15.80 -9.44
CA GLU A 510 33.47 15.42 -10.40
C GLU A 510 34.03 16.62 -11.17
N GLN A 511 33.19 17.60 -11.52
CA GLN A 511 33.64 18.84 -12.16
C GLN A 511 34.56 19.68 -11.24
N ASN A 512 34.26 19.74 -9.94
CA ASN A 512 35.10 20.44 -8.96
C ASN A 512 36.44 19.74 -8.69
N ILE A 513 36.49 18.42 -8.91
CA ILE A 513 37.67 17.58 -8.66
C ILE A 513 38.69 17.63 -9.82
N GLY A 514 38.23 17.79 -11.07
CA GLY A 514 39.09 17.85 -12.27
C GLY A 514 39.49 16.48 -12.86
N GLU A 515 40.45 16.45 -13.79
CA GLU A 515 40.85 15.23 -14.52
C GLU A 515 41.87 14.32 -13.78
N ASP A 516 42.50 14.79 -12.70
CA ASP A 516 43.63 14.13 -12.04
C ASP A 516 43.21 13.06 -11.00
N ARG A 517 42.72 11.91 -11.47
CA ARG A 517 42.05 10.83 -10.68
C ARG A 517 42.82 10.17 -9.52
N SER A 518 43.96 10.70 -9.08
CA SER A 518 44.75 10.27 -7.92
C SER A 518 44.46 11.15 -6.69
N TYR A 519 43.25 11.05 -6.13
CA TYR A 519 42.85 11.92 -5.00
C TYR A 519 43.02 11.25 -3.64
N SER A 520 43.49 12.03 -2.66
CA SER A 520 43.39 11.66 -1.24
C SER A 520 41.95 11.84 -0.74
N ASN A 521 41.52 11.10 0.29
CA ASN A 521 40.20 11.27 0.92
C ASN A 521 39.90 12.73 1.33
N LYS A 522 40.95 13.51 1.63
CA LYS A 522 40.84 14.93 1.98
C LYS A 522 40.43 15.80 0.80
N THR A 523 41.01 15.57 -0.39
CA THR A 523 40.68 16.33 -1.60
C THR A 523 39.23 16.11 -2.04
N LEU A 524 38.75 14.86 -1.91
CA LEU A 524 37.36 14.50 -2.19
C LEU A 524 36.38 15.19 -1.23
N LEU A 525 36.70 15.23 0.07
CA LEU A 525 35.93 15.96 1.08
C LEU A 525 35.86 17.47 0.76
N ASP A 526 37.01 18.10 0.47
CA ASP A 526 37.09 19.53 0.19
C ASP A 526 36.28 19.93 -1.07
N ALA A 527 36.24 19.07 -2.09
CA ALA A 527 35.43 19.31 -3.29
C ALA A 527 33.93 19.05 -3.08
N SER A 528 33.57 18.11 -2.20
CA SER A 528 32.18 17.69 -1.97
C SER A 528 31.41 18.62 -1.03
N ILE A 529 32.06 19.15 0.01
CA ILE A 529 31.41 19.98 1.05
C ILE A 529 30.70 21.23 0.49
N PRO A 530 31.28 22.02 -0.45
CA PRO A 530 30.60 23.18 -1.02
C PRO A 530 29.30 22.83 -1.76
N ILE A 531 29.30 21.70 -2.47
CA ILE A 531 28.15 21.20 -3.23
C ILE A 531 27.09 20.68 -2.27
N ILE A 532 27.50 19.85 -1.29
CA ILE A 532 26.61 19.38 -0.22
C ILE A 532 25.93 20.57 0.46
N ARG A 533 26.69 21.60 0.82
CA ARG A 533 26.16 22.83 1.43
C ARG A 533 25.16 23.54 0.53
N LYS A 534 25.43 23.68 -0.77
CA LYS A 534 24.50 24.28 -1.74
C LYS A 534 23.14 23.56 -1.74
N TYR A 535 23.14 22.23 -1.84
CA TYR A 535 21.91 21.44 -1.87
C TYR A 535 21.20 21.35 -0.51
N LEU A 536 21.94 21.33 0.61
CA LEU A 536 21.36 21.37 1.96
C LEU A 536 20.67 22.70 2.26
N LEU A 537 21.20 23.83 1.77
CA LEU A 537 20.54 25.13 1.87
C LEU A 537 19.29 25.19 0.99
N ALA A 538 19.38 24.70 -0.25
CA ALA A 538 18.23 24.66 -1.16
C ALA A 538 17.08 23.78 -0.64
N SER A 539 17.39 22.66 0.02
CA SER A 539 16.41 21.73 0.59
C SER A 539 15.96 22.08 2.02
N GLN A 540 16.40 23.21 2.59
CA GLN A 540 16.03 23.58 3.96
C GLN A 540 14.50 23.66 4.17
N ALA A 541 13.76 24.06 3.14
CA ALA A 541 12.31 24.18 3.19
C ALA A 541 11.60 22.87 3.57
N ILE A 542 12.08 21.71 3.08
CA ILE A 542 11.43 20.41 3.25
C ILE A 542 11.62 19.80 4.65
N ARG A 543 12.66 20.24 5.38
CA ARG A 543 13.01 19.68 6.69
C ARG A 543 12.11 20.26 7.78
N PHE A 544 11.43 19.39 8.52
CA PHE A 544 10.51 19.80 9.58
C PHE A 544 10.47 18.78 10.73
N SER A 545 10.64 19.29 11.95
CA SER A 545 10.71 18.47 13.17
C SER A 545 9.49 18.58 14.08
N GLY A 546 8.53 19.44 13.75
CA GLY A 546 7.35 19.70 14.58
C GLY A 546 6.17 18.74 14.32
N ASP A 547 5.02 19.13 14.87
CA ASP A 547 3.74 18.45 14.64
C ASP A 547 3.19 18.78 13.25
N ASN A 548 3.17 17.78 12.37
CA ASN A 548 2.72 17.93 10.99
C ASN A 548 1.18 18.12 10.89
N TYR A 549 0.41 17.91 11.96
CA TYR A 549 -1.03 18.17 11.99
C TYR A 549 -1.39 19.60 12.35
N SER A 550 -0.44 20.37 12.87
CA SER A 550 -0.72 21.71 13.36
C SER A 550 -1.08 22.67 12.21
N GLU A 551 -2.08 23.54 12.43
CA GLU A 551 -2.36 24.65 11.50
C GLU A 551 -1.16 25.58 11.32
N ASN A 552 -0.27 25.63 12.32
CA ASN A 552 0.97 26.37 12.25
C ASN A 552 1.88 25.81 11.17
N TRP A 553 1.99 24.48 11.07
CA TRP A 553 2.75 23.83 10.00
C TRP A 553 2.15 24.12 8.63
N GLU A 554 0.83 24.07 8.47
CA GLU A 554 0.20 24.41 7.18
C GLU A 554 0.55 25.83 6.72
N LYS A 555 0.49 26.82 7.64
CA LYS A 555 0.86 28.21 7.35
C LYS A 555 2.34 28.37 7.07
N GLU A 556 3.19 27.64 7.79
CA GLU A 556 4.63 27.67 7.63
C GLU A 556 5.08 27.02 6.31
N ALA A 557 4.56 25.83 5.99
CA ALA A 557 4.79 25.13 4.74
C ALA A 557 4.42 26.01 3.53
N ALA A 558 3.30 26.73 3.61
CA ALA A 558 2.91 27.68 2.57
C ALA A 558 3.94 28.82 2.40
N LYS A 559 4.49 29.38 3.50
CA LYS A 559 5.57 30.38 3.43
C LYS A 559 6.87 29.82 2.85
N ARG A 560 7.11 28.52 3.07
CA ARG A 560 8.25 27.77 2.52
C ARG A 560 8.03 27.29 1.08
N ASN A 561 6.89 27.62 0.46
CA ASN A 561 6.47 27.18 -0.88
C ASN A 561 6.34 25.64 -1.03
N LEU A 562 6.03 24.94 0.05
CA LEU A 562 5.74 23.50 -0.01
C LEU A 562 4.30 23.25 -0.49
N PRO A 563 4.10 22.35 -1.48
CA PRO A 563 2.76 22.00 -1.95
C PRO A 563 1.90 21.35 -0.86
N ASN A 564 0.66 21.82 -0.70
CA ASN A 564 -0.37 21.17 0.13
C ASN A 564 -1.50 20.64 -0.79
N LEU A 565 -1.26 19.49 -1.42
CA LEU A 565 -2.18 18.89 -2.39
C LEU A 565 -3.11 17.91 -1.67
N ARG A 566 -4.14 18.45 -1.00
CA ARG A 566 -5.08 17.64 -0.20
C ARG A 566 -5.80 16.59 -1.03
N LYS A 567 -6.29 16.94 -2.21
CA LYS A 567 -7.02 16.04 -3.12
C LYS A 567 -6.07 15.33 -4.06
N SER A 568 -6.21 14.01 -4.20
CA SER A 568 -5.34 13.24 -5.10
C SER A 568 -5.47 13.67 -6.56
N ILE A 569 -6.64 14.15 -7.00
CA ILE A 569 -6.84 14.68 -8.36
C ILE A 569 -5.95 15.88 -8.68
N ASP A 570 -5.60 16.71 -7.69
CA ASP A 570 -4.69 17.85 -7.87
C ASP A 570 -3.24 17.36 -7.94
N ALA A 571 -2.91 16.33 -7.15
CA ALA A 571 -1.58 15.73 -7.13
C ALA A 571 -1.23 15.01 -8.43
N PHE A 572 -2.18 14.31 -9.07
CA PHE A 572 -1.92 13.54 -10.29
C PHE A 572 -1.32 14.39 -11.43
N GLU A 573 -1.62 15.69 -11.50
CA GLU A 573 -1.03 16.61 -12.47
C GLU A 573 0.51 16.61 -12.45
N ALA A 574 1.12 16.27 -11.31
CA ALA A 574 2.56 16.21 -11.15
C ALA A 574 3.23 15.20 -12.10
N PHE A 575 2.54 14.15 -12.56
CA PHE A 575 3.08 13.22 -13.55
C PHE A 575 3.34 13.87 -14.92
N LYS A 576 2.66 14.98 -15.23
CA LYS A 576 2.81 15.71 -16.50
C LYS A 576 3.77 16.89 -16.42
N PHE A 577 4.36 17.16 -15.25
CA PHE A 577 5.32 18.26 -15.13
C PHE A 577 6.58 17.98 -15.96
N PRO A 578 7.18 18.99 -16.62
CA PRO A 578 8.42 18.80 -17.37
C PRO A 578 9.55 18.22 -16.51
N SER A 579 9.63 18.60 -15.24
CA SER A 579 10.60 18.05 -14.28
C SER A 579 10.38 16.55 -14.03
N SER A 580 9.14 16.09 -13.99
CA SER A 580 8.79 14.67 -13.86
C SER A 580 9.15 13.89 -15.12
N THR A 581 8.84 14.42 -16.31
CA THR A 581 9.20 13.79 -17.58
C THR A 581 10.71 13.63 -17.73
N GLU A 582 11.49 14.66 -17.39
CA GLU A 582 12.95 14.57 -17.42
C GLU A 582 13.45 13.56 -16.39
N ALA A 583 12.88 13.56 -15.19
CA ALA A 583 13.28 12.63 -14.14
C ALA A 583 13.12 11.16 -14.55
N PHE A 584 12.01 10.84 -15.23
CA PHE A 584 11.67 9.49 -15.69
C PHE A 584 12.34 9.06 -16.99
N LYS A 585 13.19 9.89 -17.60
CA LYS A 585 13.92 9.52 -18.81
C LYS A 585 14.71 8.23 -18.63
N GLY A 586 14.47 7.27 -19.53
CA GLY A 586 15.03 5.91 -19.47
C GLY A 586 14.24 4.91 -18.61
N ILE A 587 13.16 5.36 -17.95
CA ILE A 587 12.27 4.55 -17.10
C ILE A 587 10.89 4.48 -17.73
N LEU A 588 10.22 5.63 -17.89
CA LEU A 588 8.95 5.78 -18.58
C LEU A 588 9.05 6.89 -19.63
N SER A 589 8.37 6.72 -20.76
CA SER A 589 8.21 7.75 -21.78
C SER A 589 7.17 8.80 -21.34
N GLY A 590 7.14 9.96 -22.02
CA GLY A 590 6.14 11.00 -21.74
C GLY A 590 4.69 10.54 -21.98
N SER A 591 4.46 9.68 -22.99
CA SER A 591 3.15 9.07 -23.23
C SER A 591 2.79 8.07 -22.12
N GLU A 592 3.75 7.26 -21.66
CA GLU A 592 3.52 6.32 -20.56
C GLU A 592 3.20 7.02 -19.23
N LEU A 593 3.85 8.14 -18.93
CA LEU A 593 3.52 8.98 -17.76
C LEU A 593 2.12 9.60 -17.88
N THR A 594 1.77 10.10 -19.06
CA THR A 594 0.43 10.63 -19.33
C THR A 594 -0.63 9.55 -19.14
N SER A 595 -0.34 8.32 -19.57
CA SER A 595 -1.19 7.16 -19.34
C SER A 595 -1.39 6.85 -17.86
N ARG A 596 -0.34 6.93 -17.02
CA ARG A 596 -0.49 6.76 -15.56
C ARG A 596 -1.43 7.82 -14.98
N TYR A 597 -1.27 9.07 -15.38
CA TYR A 597 -2.15 10.15 -14.97
C TYR A 597 -3.61 9.89 -15.37
N GLU A 598 -3.88 9.44 -16.60
CA GLU A 598 -5.23 9.16 -17.08
C GLU A 598 -5.88 7.99 -16.33
N VAL A 599 -5.16 6.88 -16.15
CA VAL A 599 -5.66 5.72 -15.39
C VAL A 599 -5.99 6.09 -13.95
N LEU A 600 -5.16 6.93 -13.30
CA LEU A 600 -5.42 7.39 -11.94
C LEU A 600 -6.70 8.23 -11.84
N LEU A 601 -6.96 9.12 -12.80
CA LEU A 601 -8.19 9.91 -12.84
C LEU A 601 -9.44 9.06 -13.08
N GLU A 602 -9.34 8.10 -14.01
CA GLU A 602 -10.44 7.19 -14.31
C GLU A 602 -10.80 6.32 -13.10
N ASN A 603 -9.79 5.72 -12.46
CA ASN A 603 -9.98 4.92 -11.25
C ASN A 603 -10.58 5.75 -10.11
N TYR A 604 -10.14 7.01 -9.95
CA TYR A 604 -10.71 7.93 -8.96
C TYR A 604 -12.20 8.16 -9.20
N ALA A 605 -12.58 8.53 -10.43
CA ALA A 605 -13.97 8.78 -10.80
C ALA A 605 -14.84 7.53 -10.63
N HIS A 606 -14.35 6.35 -11.05
CA HIS A 606 -15.05 5.09 -10.92
C HIS A 606 -15.27 4.69 -9.46
N THR A 607 -14.27 4.85 -8.60
CA THR A 607 -14.38 4.53 -7.17
C THR A 607 -15.46 5.38 -6.52
N VAL A 608 -15.40 6.71 -6.69
CA VAL A 608 -16.39 7.63 -6.12
C VAL A 608 -17.79 7.36 -6.68
N ARG A 609 -17.91 7.03 -7.97
CA ARG A 609 -19.19 6.67 -8.59
C ARG A 609 -19.80 5.41 -7.96
N ILE A 610 -19.00 4.37 -7.75
CA ILE A 610 -19.46 3.12 -7.11
C ILE A 610 -19.99 3.43 -5.71
N GLU A 611 -19.25 4.22 -4.92
CA GLU A 611 -19.69 4.65 -3.59
C GLU A 611 -21.00 5.45 -3.63
N ALA A 612 -21.10 6.46 -4.50
CA ALA A 612 -22.31 7.28 -4.65
C ALA A 612 -23.53 6.43 -5.03
N ASN A 613 -23.37 5.47 -5.95
CA ASN A 613 -24.44 4.56 -6.34
C ASN A 613 -24.85 3.63 -5.18
N LEU A 614 -23.88 3.12 -4.41
CA LEU A 614 -24.16 2.33 -3.21
C LEU A 614 -24.91 3.13 -2.15
N MET A 615 -24.53 4.40 -1.94
CA MET A 615 -25.22 5.27 -0.99
C MET A 615 -26.69 5.48 -1.37
N LYS A 616 -26.98 5.74 -2.65
CA LYS A 616 -28.35 5.89 -3.15
C LYS A 616 -29.14 4.58 -2.97
N ASP A 617 -28.59 3.47 -3.45
CA ASP A 617 -29.25 2.16 -3.39
C ASP A 617 -29.53 1.74 -1.95
N MET A 618 -28.53 1.76 -1.07
CA MET A 618 -28.69 1.37 0.33
C MET A 618 -29.64 2.27 1.09
N PHE A 619 -29.59 3.59 0.86
CA PHE A 619 -30.52 4.51 1.50
C PHE A 619 -31.95 4.22 1.07
N GLN A 620 -32.22 4.10 -0.23
CA GLN A 620 -33.57 3.91 -0.78
C GLN A 620 -34.16 2.54 -0.44
N THR A 621 -33.36 1.47 -0.52
CA THR A 621 -33.87 0.09 -0.43
C THR A 621 -33.84 -0.49 0.98
N GLN A 622 -32.95 -0.01 1.86
CA GLN A 622 -32.76 -0.58 3.20
C GLN A 622 -33.09 0.41 4.31
N ILE A 623 -32.53 1.62 4.27
CA ILE A 623 -32.62 2.58 5.39
C ILE A 623 -33.95 3.33 5.41
N LEU A 624 -34.34 3.91 4.28
CA LEU A 624 -35.57 4.69 4.15
C LEU A 624 -36.84 3.90 4.54
N PRO A 625 -37.04 2.64 4.10
CA PRO A 625 -38.21 1.85 4.51
C PRO A 625 -38.28 1.62 6.02
N VAL A 626 -37.13 1.44 6.67
CA VAL A 626 -37.05 1.25 8.12
C VAL A 626 -37.35 2.57 8.85
N ALA A 627 -36.78 3.68 8.39
CA ALA A 627 -37.05 5.00 8.95
C ALA A 627 -38.53 5.38 8.86
N ILE A 628 -39.18 5.15 7.72
CA ILE A 628 -40.62 5.39 7.53
C ILE A 628 -41.46 4.49 8.44
N ARG A 629 -41.09 3.21 8.61
CA ARG A 629 -41.76 2.32 9.57
C ARG A 629 -41.66 2.84 10.99
N GLN A 630 -40.48 3.29 11.42
CA GLN A 630 -40.29 3.90 12.73
C GLN A 630 -41.16 5.15 12.90
N GLN A 631 -41.22 6.04 11.91
CA GLN A 631 -42.11 7.22 11.92
C GLN A 631 -43.57 6.82 12.11
N LYS A 632 -44.03 5.79 11.39
CA LYS A 632 -45.39 5.25 11.50
C LYS A 632 -45.68 4.74 12.91
N GLU A 633 -44.79 3.97 13.51
CA GLU A 633 -44.99 3.41 14.85
C GLU A 633 -45.02 4.49 15.94
N ILE A 634 -44.13 5.49 15.85
CA ILE A 634 -44.15 6.64 16.77
C ILE A 634 -45.45 7.44 16.60
N ALA A 635 -45.84 7.77 15.36
CA ALA A 635 -47.06 8.52 15.07
C ALA A 635 -48.32 7.79 15.55
N LYS A 636 -48.38 6.47 15.33
CA LYS A 636 -49.47 5.61 15.83
C LYS A 636 -49.53 5.61 17.35
N THR A 637 -48.37 5.52 18.02
CA THR A 637 -48.30 5.57 19.49
C THR A 637 -48.85 6.89 20.03
N ILE A 638 -48.40 8.03 19.48
CA ILE A 638 -48.88 9.36 19.89
C ILE A 638 -50.39 9.49 19.66
N SER A 639 -50.89 9.01 18.51
CA SER A 639 -52.33 9.06 18.19
C SER A 639 -53.16 8.23 19.17
N LEU A 640 -52.72 7.00 19.49
CA LEU A 640 -53.40 6.12 20.44
C LEU A 640 -53.40 6.71 21.86
N LEU A 641 -52.29 7.30 22.32
CA LEU A 641 -52.23 7.96 23.62
C LEU A 641 -53.20 9.14 23.71
N GLN A 642 -53.28 9.96 22.66
CA GLN A 642 -54.22 11.09 22.59
C GLN A 642 -55.69 10.63 22.57
N GLN A 643 -55.99 9.49 21.94
CA GLN A 643 -57.34 8.91 21.95
C GLN A 643 -57.74 8.40 23.34
N ILE A 644 -56.80 7.84 24.11
CA ILE A 644 -57.05 7.35 25.47
C ILE A 644 -57.26 8.53 26.43
N ASN A 645 -56.39 9.55 26.37
CA ASN A 645 -56.50 10.74 27.19
C ASN A 645 -55.80 11.93 26.52
N SER A 646 -56.59 12.94 26.14
CA SER A 646 -56.11 14.16 25.47
C SER A 646 -55.23 15.06 26.36
N GLY A 647 -55.25 14.86 27.68
CA GLY A 647 -54.43 15.60 28.65
C GLY A 647 -53.00 15.05 28.85
N LEU A 648 -52.61 13.98 28.16
CA LEU A 648 -51.25 13.42 28.26
C LEU A 648 -50.22 14.34 27.58
N ASP A 649 -49.15 14.67 28.30
CA ASP A 649 -48.01 15.40 27.76
C ASP A 649 -47.16 14.48 26.85
N ASN A 650 -47.29 14.70 25.54
CA ASN A 650 -46.57 13.95 24.50
C ASN A 650 -45.50 14.81 23.82
N THR A 651 -45.03 15.89 24.44
CA THR A 651 -44.15 16.87 23.82
C THR A 651 -42.85 16.24 23.30
N GLN A 652 -42.18 15.44 24.14
CA GLN A 652 -40.92 14.78 23.77
C GLN A 652 -41.07 13.75 22.64
N GLN A 653 -42.18 12.99 22.62
CA GLN A 653 -42.44 12.02 21.55
C GLN A 653 -42.73 12.70 20.21
N LYS A 654 -43.45 13.83 20.24
CA LYS A 654 -43.68 14.67 19.05
C LYS A 654 -42.37 15.26 18.53
N GLU A 655 -41.50 15.76 19.41
CA GLU A 655 -40.19 16.28 19.02
C GLU A 655 -39.30 15.19 18.39
N TRP A 656 -39.29 13.98 18.96
CA TRP A 656 -38.61 12.83 18.37
C TRP A 656 -39.12 12.52 16.96
N LEU A 657 -40.44 12.45 16.76
CA LEU A 657 -41.04 12.23 15.44
C LEU A 657 -40.68 13.36 14.46
N SER A 658 -40.76 14.62 14.88
CA SER A 658 -40.42 15.78 14.06
C SER A 658 -38.94 15.77 13.66
N LYS A 659 -38.03 15.41 14.57
CA LYS A 659 -36.60 15.28 14.28
C LYS A 659 -36.35 14.18 13.25
N LEU A 660 -36.93 12.99 13.45
CA LEU A 660 -36.78 11.87 12.50
C LEU A 660 -37.34 12.25 11.13
N ASN A 661 -38.52 12.89 11.08
CA ASN A 661 -39.12 13.35 9.83
C ASN A 661 -38.22 14.33 9.08
N ARG A 662 -37.68 15.34 9.78
CA ARG A 662 -36.78 16.32 9.17
C ARG A 662 -35.55 15.64 8.56
N LEU A 663 -34.91 14.71 9.28
CA LEU A 663 -33.74 13.99 8.78
C LEU A 663 -34.08 13.10 7.56
N VAL A 664 -35.24 12.45 7.56
CA VAL A 664 -35.70 11.63 6.41
C VAL A 664 -35.91 12.51 5.17
N GLU A 665 -36.58 13.65 5.31
CA GLU A 665 -36.79 14.61 4.22
C GLU A 665 -35.46 15.18 3.70
N GLU A 666 -34.54 15.58 4.60
CA GLU A 666 -33.20 16.06 4.24
C GLU A 666 -32.40 14.96 3.50
N ALA A 667 -32.50 13.70 3.92
CA ALA A 667 -31.82 12.58 3.26
C ALA A 667 -32.41 12.28 1.87
N LEU A 668 -33.73 12.37 1.70
CA LEU A 668 -34.39 12.24 0.40
C LEU A 668 -33.93 13.33 -0.58
N GLN A 669 -33.89 14.59 -0.11
CA GLN A 669 -33.41 15.72 -0.91
C GLN A 669 -31.93 15.54 -1.31
N ASN A 670 -31.06 15.14 -0.38
CA ASN A 670 -29.65 14.91 -0.68
C ASN A 670 -29.45 13.70 -1.62
N THR A 671 -30.30 12.67 -1.52
CA THR A 671 -30.26 11.53 -2.46
C THR A 671 -30.62 11.96 -3.88
N HIS A 672 -31.62 12.84 -4.03
CA HIS A 672 -31.98 13.41 -5.33
C HIS A 672 -30.84 14.27 -5.90
N LEU A 673 -30.29 15.17 -5.08
CA LEU A 673 -29.14 16.00 -5.47
C LEU A 673 -27.93 15.14 -5.86
N LEU A 674 -27.66 14.07 -5.10
CA LEU A 674 -26.59 13.13 -5.41
C LEU A 674 -26.80 12.48 -6.77
N ASP A 675 -28.04 12.11 -7.09
CA ASP A 675 -28.37 11.55 -8.39
C ASP A 675 -28.17 12.57 -9.52
N GLU A 676 -28.62 13.80 -9.35
CA GLU A 676 -28.43 14.89 -10.33
C GLU A 676 -26.94 15.18 -10.59
N GLU A 677 -26.13 15.29 -9.54
CA GLU A 677 -24.69 15.55 -9.66
C GLU A 677 -23.95 14.37 -10.30
N CYS A 678 -24.34 13.12 -9.99
CA CYS A 678 -23.80 11.95 -10.69
C CYS A 678 -24.16 11.97 -12.19
N HIS A 679 -25.41 12.26 -12.54
CA HIS A 679 -25.84 12.36 -13.93
C HIS A 679 -25.15 13.51 -14.67
N ALA A 680 -24.89 14.64 -14.00
CA ALA A 680 -24.13 15.74 -14.56
C ALA A 680 -22.67 15.35 -14.79
N ALA A 681 -22.03 14.68 -13.81
CA ALA A 681 -20.65 14.22 -13.91
C ALA A 681 -20.45 13.18 -15.03
N GLU A 682 -21.41 12.28 -15.25
CA GLU A 682 -21.33 11.27 -16.33
C GLU A 682 -21.34 11.86 -17.74
N LYS A 683 -21.85 13.08 -17.93
CA LYS A 683 -21.84 13.78 -19.22
C LYS A 683 -20.47 14.42 -19.52
N LEU A 684 -19.58 14.50 -18.54
CA LEU A 684 -18.24 15.04 -18.68
C LEU A 684 -17.25 13.94 -19.08
N PHE A 685 -16.08 14.35 -19.55
CA PHE A 685 -15.04 13.44 -20.01
C PHE A 685 -13.75 13.61 -19.19
N PHE A 686 -13.01 12.50 -19.03
CA PHE A 686 -11.66 12.45 -18.47
C PHE A 686 -11.48 13.28 -17.18
N LYS A 687 -10.65 14.33 -17.25
CA LYS A 687 -10.30 15.20 -16.12
C LYS A 687 -11.52 15.91 -15.52
N ASP A 688 -12.40 16.44 -16.36
CA ASP A 688 -13.56 17.20 -15.89
C ASP A 688 -14.56 16.28 -15.18
N LYS A 689 -14.68 15.03 -15.65
CA LYS A 689 -15.46 13.99 -14.96
C LYS A 689 -14.91 13.69 -13.57
N ALA A 690 -13.61 13.37 -13.48
CA ALA A 690 -12.97 13.10 -12.20
C ALA A 690 -13.06 14.29 -11.22
N ARG A 691 -12.92 15.51 -11.74
CA ARG A 691 -13.08 16.73 -10.95
C ARG A 691 -14.50 16.97 -10.50
N ALA A 692 -15.51 16.71 -11.34
CA ALA A 692 -16.92 16.80 -10.92
C ALA A 692 -17.25 15.81 -9.79
N TYR A 693 -16.74 14.58 -9.89
CA TYR A 693 -16.88 13.60 -8.80
C TYR A 693 -16.23 14.10 -7.50
N CYS A 694 -15.01 14.65 -7.57
CA CYS A 694 -14.31 15.15 -6.39
C CYS A 694 -14.95 16.41 -5.77
N ASP A 695 -15.29 17.40 -6.60
CA ASP A 695 -15.69 18.74 -6.15
C ASP A 695 -17.20 18.86 -5.88
N LYS A 696 -18.03 18.00 -6.49
CA LYS A 696 -19.49 18.06 -6.36
C LYS A 696 -20.12 16.82 -5.75
N VAL A 697 -19.73 15.63 -6.19
CA VAL A 697 -20.35 14.37 -5.73
C VAL A 697 -19.90 14.00 -4.30
N ILE A 698 -18.59 14.02 -4.01
CA ILE A 698 -18.07 13.67 -2.67
C ILE A 698 -18.70 14.52 -1.55
N PRO A 699 -18.81 15.86 -1.66
CA PRO A 699 -19.47 16.67 -0.63
C PRO A 699 -20.92 16.27 -0.37
N VAL A 700 -21.69 15.95 -1.41
CA VAL A 700 -23.08 15.49 -1.26
C VAL A 700 -23.14 14.11 -0.61
N CYS A 701 -22.24 13.19 -0.97
CA CYS A 701 -22.08 11.91 -0.29
C CYS A 701 -21.81 12.09 1.21
N GLN A 702 -20.84 12.95 1.56
CA GLN A 702 -20.51 13.25 2.97
C GLN A 702 -21.73 13.81 3.71
N LYS A 703 -22.48 14.71 3.07
CA LYS A 703 -23.69 15.28 3.68
C LYS A 703 -24.77 14.24 3.90
N LEU A 704 -25.04 13.39 2.90
CA LEU A 704 -26.01 12.31 3.01
C LEU A 704 -25.63 11.34 4.14
N ARG A 705 -24.34 11.01 4.26
CA ARG A 705 -23.82 10.21 5.37
C ARG A 705 -24.12 10.84 6.73
N GLU A 706 -23.77 12.11 6.94
CA GLU A 706 -24.01 12.81 8.21
C GLU A 706 -25.48 12.74 8.65
N ILE A 707 -26.41 12.82 7.69
CA ILE A 707 -27.85 12.77 7.95
C ILE A 707 -28.26 11.34 8.31
N VAL A 708 -27.83 10.34 7.53
CA VAL A 708 -28.18 8.93 7.76
C VAL A 708 -27.59 8.40 9.07
N ASP A 709 -26.37 8.78 9.42
CA ASP A 709 -25.72 8.43 10.69
C ASP A 709 -26.51 9.00 11.89
N GLN A 710 -27.24 10.11 11.72
CA GLN A 710 -28.16 10.64 12.74
C GLN A 710 -29.52 9.95 12.79
N ILE A 711 -29.94 9.28 11.70
CA ILE A 711 -31.17 8.47 11.67
C ILE A 711 -30.96 7.16 12.43
N GLU A 712 -29.80 6.52 12.29
CA GLU A 712 -29.46 5.24 12.92
C GLU A 712 -29.81 5.13 14.42
N PRO A 713 -29.45 6.10 15.30
CA PRO A 713 -29.79 6.03 16.73
C PRO A 713 -31.26 6.37 17.05
N LEU A 714 -32.02 6.93 16.09
CA LEU A 714 -33.44 7.27 16.28
C LEU A 714 -34.39 6.13 15.90
N VAL A 715 -33.86 5.07 15.30
CA VAL A 715 -34.59 3.88 14.88
C VAL A 715 -34.37 2.75 15.87
N ASP A 716 -35.41 1.95 16.11
CA ASP A 716 -35.30 0.73 16.92
C ASP A 716 -34.17 -0.18 16.39
N ASP A 717 -33.24 -0.56 17.27
CA ASP A 717 -32.12 -1.44 16.93
C ASP A 717 -32.61 -2.76 16.36
N GLY A 718 -33.76 -3.27 16.83
CA GLY A 718 -34.39 -4.48 16.29
C GLY A 718 -34.67 -4.42 14.78
N GLN A 719 -34.94 -3.22 14.25
CA GLN A 719 -35.33 -2.99 12.87
C GLN A 719 -34.20 -2.50 11.97
N TRP A 720 -33.11 -2.01 12.55
CA TRP A 720 -31.99 -1.46 11.77
C TRP A 720 -31.35 -2.56 10.89
N PRO A 721 -31.22 -2.33 9.57
CA PRO A 721 -30.90 -3.40 8.64
C PRO A 721 -29.40 -3.74 8.59
N LEU A 722 -28.54 -2.76 8.91
CA LEU A 722 -27.09 -2.89 8.77
C LEU A 722 -26.44 -3.27 10.11
N PRO A 723 -25.43 -4.16 10.10
CA PRO A 723 -24.51 -4.29 11.24
C PRO A 723 -23.93 -2.95 11.66
N LYS A 724 -24.07 -2.62 12.95
CA LYS A 724 -23.56 -1.37 13.54
C LYS A 724 -22.06 -1.47 13.77
N TYR A 725 -21.39 -0.33 13.89
CA TYR A 725 -19.94 -0.33 14.17
C TYR A 725 -19.58 -1.10 15.45
N ARG A 726 -20.37 -0.95 16.52
CA ARG A 726 -20.16 -1.71 17.76
C ARG A 726 -20.18 -3.23 17.56
N GLU A 727 -20.91 -3.72 16.55
CA GLU A 727 -21.02 -5.14 16.21
C GLU A 727 -19.85 -5.57 15.33
N LEU A 728 -19.50 -4.77 14.31
CA LEU A 728 -18.40 -5.07 13.39
C LEU A 728 -17.02 -5.07 14.07
N LEU A 729 -16.81 -4.18 15.03
CA LEU A 729 -15.50 -3.88 15.59
C LEU A 729 -15.16 -4.66 16.87
N PHE A 730 -16.15 -5.01 17.68
CA PHE A 730 -15.91 -5.58 19.02
C PHE A 730 -16.31 -7.05 19.15
N MET A 731 -17.13 -7.58 18.24
CA MET A 731 -17.64 -8.96 18.31
C MET A 731 -16.76 -10.01 17.61
N VAL A 732 -15.66 -9.57 16.98
CA VAL A 732 -14.71 -10.42 16.25
C VAL A 732 -13.85 -11.27 17.19
#